data_AF-A0A3M0ZCQ3-F1
#
_entry.id   AF-A0A3M0ZCQ3-F1
#
_cell.length_a   1.000
_cell.length_b   1.000
_cell.length_c   1.000
_cell.angle_alpha   90.00
_cell.angle_beta   90.00
_cell.angle_gamma   90.00
#
_symmetry.space_group_name_H-M   'P 1'
#
loop_
_entity.id
_entity.type
_entity.pdbx_description
1 polymer ?
#
loop_
_entity_poly.entity_id
_entity_poly.type
_entity_poly.pdbx_seq_one_letter_code
_entity_poly.pdbx_strand_id
1 'polypeptide(L)'
;MGLLTVLLMSYSARAFASTAASSPDDICPPTADPCEITQTYEVTAPDGTLDFGLRTVRITSSGRLERSANILCGAFVAEGGKGHVATNSSDGHGEAGSLTVTARRACSGDAATPCLDDSLCASLSLGTCSVGDGTITYDAKHKGNGGPGGSLIFLAAGDVSVSGLINVNSTVRGTDGGLVQIESMMGSVVLGADVKARAGAPQTQYGSPDSAGTVQLHGALDVTVDGKLDLGGGLSGGLAEIGAGRDVFVRNNVTVSAGGLPYANGGSIEIYAGRNVVIDSQPGEGTMWIKLNGGAAKYGGDYYYPGKFYGGGGGYFQLTAGGDLFVSSAVTIEAKAPVKSYIEGYPYGGYITLSAGGVATMAGHLTSKGYGSFGQGRTLTVEGTGGVVVPRGAVLDARSKFAGGTVTIGSDGPIDFDGKIDVRADLFLTPKPNYYGYTYFQQGYGGSVYIEGNADVTIGGRIFGAANGGSDGVHIDVCRLTIEPGGRIDQTHGMPDGDDDDNLITVHESMRIEPDGVLVTKPSTGINRITYRDPAKPPVLLGRVSPEPQLIVDPSLSGCPVCGNLEIDQGESCDDGNQQSGDGCRSDCQDEGCIAQTPPPGYPAVPLCFDGDACTVDVCDPVAHACSNILSCEEGVACTVDECVAGACQHTADDTLCDDGDDCSIDVCNPTTGCTYADAPDGTPCEDGDPCTLTGSCDNGNCVATDERRTDTNKIVVRMRDGDANDRFSIRAAIPDPLFGSDPTVTGLLFELRNESRQLIYSATLPASAFELKNGRYYFRDLHHEVPSANGIVSLALVPKPTKAITIVRAKMKDFEVPGAEMQQLLSATLLFGSDPAADDCVSAWQIPCQSRPGKTACKD
;
A
#
# COMPACT_ATOMS: atom_id res chain seq x y z
N MET A 1 -56.79 -0.60 -69.56
CA MET A 1 -57.27 0.40 -68.58
C MET A 1 -57.68 -0.34 -67.32
N GLY A 2 -56.96 -0.10 -66.22
CA GLY A 2 -57.22 -0.70 -64.92
C GLY A 2 -56.13 -0.26 -63.95
N LEU A 3 -56.42 0.78 -63.18
CA LEU A 3 -55.54 1.35 -62.14
C LEU A 3 -55.09 0.25 -61.17
N LEU A 4 -53.78 0.09 -60.99
CA LEU A 4 -53.21 -0.63 -59.87
C LEU A 4 -53.02 0.37 -58.72
N THR A 5 -53.93 0.35 -57.76
CA THR A 5 -53.90 1.17 -56.54
C THR A 5 -52.72 0.72 -55.69
N VAL A 6 -51.70 1.57 -55.55
CA VAL A 6 -50.61 1.40 -54.59
C VAL A 6 -51.19 1.65 -53.19
N LEU A 7 -51.34 0.58 -52.41
CA LEU A 7 -51.65 0.67 -50.98
C LEU A 7 -50.35 1.06 -50.25
N LEU A 8 -50.14 2.36 -50.03
CA LEU A 8 -49.15 2.86 -49.08
C LEU A 8 -49.56 2.39 -47.67
N MET A 9 -48.96 1.30 -47.19
CA MET A 9 -48.93 1.01 -45.76
C MET A 9 -48.01 2.04 -45.10
N SER A 10 -48.59 3.09 -44.56
CA SER A 10 -47.92 3.98 -43.62
C SER A 10 -47.55 3.18 -42.37
N TYR A 11 -46.27 2.89 -42.19
CA TYR A 11 -45.70 2.49 -40.90
C TYR A 11 -45.92 3.66 -39.94
N SER A 12 -47.01 3.61 -39.17
CA SER A 12 -47.22 4.53 -38.05
C SER A 12 -46.33 4.05 -36.91
N ALA A 13 -45.18 4.70 -36.73
CA ALA A 13 -44.46 4.63 -35.48
C ALA A 13 -45.44 5.07 -34.37
N ARG A 14 -45.72 4.20 -33.40
CA ARG A 14 -46.45 4.60 -32.19
C ARG A 14 -45.58 5.65 -31.48
N ALA A 15 -45.91 6.92 -31.63
CA ALA A 15 -45.42 7.96 -30.74
C ALA A 15 -46.03 7.69 -29.36
N PHE A 16 -45.21 7.33 -28.38
CA PHE A 16 -45.62 7.41 -26.99
C PHE A 16 -45.74 8.90 -26.64
N ALA A 17 -46.79 9.29 -25.92
CA ALA A 17 -46.87 10.64 -25.38
C ALA A 17 -45.81 10.77 -24.28
N SER A 18 -44.72 11.50 -24.56
CA SER A 18 -43.69 11.86 -23.59
C SER A 18 -43.94 13.27 -23.06
N THR A 19 -43.72 13.47 -21.77
CA THR A 19 -43.71 14.81 -21.14
C THR A 19 -42.27 15.31 -21.05
N ALA A 20 -42.01 16.56 -21.45
CA ALA A 20 -40.68 17.14 -21.31
C ALA A 20 -40.34 17.40 -19.83
N ALA A 21 -39.14 17.03 -19.41
CA ALA A 21 -38.60 17.33 -18.08
C ALA A 21 -37.31 18.16 -18.25
N SER A 22 -37.41 19.45 -17.93
CA SER A 22 -36.28 20.39 -17.92
C SER A 22 -35.70 20.59 -16.52
N SER A 23 -36.47 20.22 -15.49
CA SER A 23 -36.10 20.27 -14.08
C SER A 23 -36.77 19.13 -13.29
N PRO A 24 -36.29 18.79 -12.08
CA PRO A 24 -36.94 17.83 -11.18
C PRO A 24 -38.42 18.14 -10.88
N ASP A 25 -38.78 19.43 -10.84
CA ASP A 25 -40.13 19.89 -10.48
C ASP A 25 -41.16 19.60 -11.58
N ASP A 26 -40.70 19.35 -12.82
CA ASP A 26 -41.55 18.89 -13.93
C ASP A 26 -42.00 17.43 -13.72
N ILE A 27 -41.32 16.69 -12.84
CA ILE A 27 -41.58 15.28 -12.55
C ILE A 27 -42.41 15.13 -11.28
N CYS A 28 -42.00 15.79 -10.18
CA CYS A 28 -42.66 15.68 -8.88
C CYS A 28 -42.50 16.98 -8.07
N PRO A 29 -43.40 17.27 -7.10
CA PRO A 29 -43.26 18.43 -6.23
C PRO A 29 -41.93 18.45 -5.44
N PRO A 30 -41.37 19.62 -5.09
CA PRO A 30 -40.12 19.72 -4.32
C PRO A 30 -40.14 19.00 -2.97
N THR A 31 -41.32 18.84 -2.37
CA THR A 31 -41.51 18.17 -1.06
C THR A 31 -41.77 16.67 -1.18
N ALA A 32 -41.88 16.12 -2.39
CA ALA A 32 -42.13 14.69 -2.59
C ALA A 32 -40.83 13.90 -2.41
N ASP A 33 -40.81 13.01 -1.41
CA ASP A 33 -39.72 12.06 -1.13
C ASP A 33 -40.35 10.71 -0.67
N PRO A 34 -40.37 9.66 -1.51
CA PRO A 34 -39.71 9.59 -2.80
C PRO A 34 -40.37 10.46 -3.89
N CYS A 35 -39.56 10.94 -4.81
CA CYS A 35 -40.01 11.46 -6.10
C CYS A 35 -40.29 10.29 -7.05
N GLU A 36 -41.56 10.03 -7.36
CA GLU A 36 -41.95 8.90 -8.21
C GLU A 36 -42.04 9.27 -9.70
N ILE A 37 -41.29 8.55 -10.53
CA ILE A 37 -41.41 8.57 -11.98
C ILE A 37 -42.36 7.44 -12.38
N THR A 38 -43.59 7.82 -12.76
CA THR A 38 -44.69 6.87 -13.06
C THR A 38 -45.05 6.79 -14.54
N GLN A 39 -44.53 7.71 -15.36
CA GLN A 39 -44.77 7.82 -16.80
C GLN A 39 -43.48 8.09 -17.57
N THR A 40 -43.58 8.30 -18.88
CA THR A 40 -42.44 8.62 -19.76
C THR A 40 -42.14 10.12 -19.74
N TYR A 41 -40.92 10.47 -19.33
CA TYR A 41 -40.38 11.81 -19.48
C TYR A 41 -39.24 11.87 -20.50
N GLU A 42 -39.25 12.87 -21.36
CA GLU A 42 -38.11 13.21 -22.22
C GLU A 42 -37.24 14.24 -21.49
N VAL A 43 -35.98 13.93 -21.24
CA VAL A 43 -35.07 14.85 -20.55
C VAL A 43 -34.64 15.95 -21.51
N THR A 44 -35.01 17.19 -21.20
CA THR A 44 -34.72 18.39 -22.00
C THR A 44 -33.85 19.42 -21.27
N ALA A 45 -33.36 19.08 -20.07
CA ALA A 45 -32.37 19.87 -19.35
C ALA A 45 -31.13 20.13 -20.23
N PRO A 46 -30.54 21.35 -20.23
CA PRO A 46 -29.46 21.73 -21.16
C PRO A 46 -28.23 20.81 -21.15
N ASP A 47 -27.92 20.23 -20.00
CA ASP A 47 -26.81 19.28 -19.76
C ASP A 47 -27.32 17.86 -19.42
N GLY A 48 -28.64 17.64 -19.49
CA GLY A 48 -29.29 16.40 -19.07
C GLY A 48 -29.40 16.21 -17.56
N THR A 49 -29.00 17.19 -16.73
CA THR A 49 -28.95 17.05 -15.28
C THR A 49 -30.30 17.32 -14.61
N LEU A 50 -30.71 16.40 -13.73
CA LEU A 50 -31.86 16.51 -12.84
C LEU A 50 -31.38 16.29 -11.40
N ASP A 51 -31.24 17.38 -10.64
CA ASP A 51 -30.78 17.34 -9.24
C ASP A 51 -31.94 17.33 -8.25
N PHE A 52 -32.24 16.16 -7.71
CA PHE A 52 -33.29 15.96 -6.71
C PHE A 52 -32.80 16.27 -5.28
N GLY A 53 -31.56 16.74 -5.12
CA GLY A 53 -30.92 16.98 -3.83
C GLY A 53 -30.58 15.66 -3.15
N LEU A 54 -31.09 15.50 -1.92
CA LEU A 54 -30.94 14.30 -1.08
C LEU A 54 -32.22 13.45 -1.04
N ARG A 55 -33.20 13.74 -1.92
CA ARG A 55 -34.44 12.97 -1.99
C ARG A 55 -34.22 11.62 -2.65
N THR A 56 -35.05 10.64 -2.30
CA THR A 56 -35.13 9.36 -3.01
C THR A 56 -35.82 9.55 -4.36
N VAL A 57 -35.22 9.03 -5.42
CA VAL A 57 -35.83 8.96 -6.76
C VAL A 57 -36.25 7.52 -7.02
N ARG A 58 -37.53 7.32 -7.33
CA ARG A 58 -38.10 5.99 -7.62
C ARG A 58 -38.67 5.94 -9.03
N ILE A 59 -38.07 5.14 -9.91
CA ILE A 59 -38.66 4.76 -11.19
C ILE A 59 -39.51 3.52 -10.98
N THR A 60 -40.83 3.70 -11.07
CA THR A 60 -41.80 2.61 -10.98
C THR A 60 -41.80 1.75 -12.25
N SER A 61 -42.42 0.57 -12.19
CA SER A 61 -42.50 -0.35 -13.34
C SER A 61 -43.10 0.23 -14.65
N SER A 62 -43.84 1.35 -14.59
CA SER A 62 -44.39 2.09 -15.75
C SER A 62 -43.62 3.37 -16.10
N GLY A 63 -42.70 3.82 -15.24
CA GLY A 63 -41.88 5.00 -15.44
C GLY A 63 -40.78 4.80 -16.49
N ARG A 64 -40.41 5.88 -17.18
CA ARG A 64 -39.32 5.89 -18.18
C ARG A 64 -38.70 7.27 -18.30
N LEU A 65 -37.38 7.31 -18.44
CA LEU A 65 -36.64 8.50 -18.87
C LEU A 65 -36.09 8.25 -20.27
N GLU A 66 -36.38 9.15 -21.19
CA GLU A 66 -35.85 9.14 -22.56
C GLU A 66 -34.74 10.16 -22.72
N ARG A 67 -33.81 9.87 -23.64
CA ARG A 67 -32.53 10.57 -23.83
C ARG A 67 -31.55 10.34 -22.68
N SER A 68 -30.37 10.94 -22.80
CA SER A 68 -29.34 10.85 -21.76
C SER A 68 -29.73 11.68 -20.54
N ALA A 69 -29.47 11.15 -19.35
CA ALA A 69 -29.86 11.77 -18.09
C ALA A 69 -28.74 11.65 -17.05
N ASN A 70 -28.51 12.73 -16.31
CA ASN A 70 -27.63 12.76 -15.14
C ASN A 70 -28.50 13.03 -13.90
N ILE A 71 -28.64 12.05 -13.02
CA ILE A 71 -29.52 12.12 -11.85
C ILE A 71 -28.66 12.31 -10.61
N LEU A 72 -28.87 13.40 -9.88
CA LEU A 72 -28.29 13.60 -8.55
C LEU A 72 -29.41 13.40 -7.52
N CYS A 73 -29.19 12.52 -6.54
CA CYS A 73 -30.23 12.15 -5.58
C CYS A 73 -29.62 11.69 -4.24
N GLY A 74 -30.47 11.47 -3.23
CA GLY A 74 -30.06 10.81 -1.99
C GLY A 74 -30.04 9.29 -2.10
N ALA A 75 -31.06 8.73 -2.76
CA ALA A 75 -31.16 7.32 -3.07
C ALA A 75 -31.82 7.12 -4.42
N PHE A 76 -31.50 6.03 -5.12
CA PHE A 76 -32.08 5.72 -6.41
C PHE A 76 -32.64 4.31 -6.43
N VAL A 77 -33.91 4.17 -6.82
CA VAL A 77 -34.59 2.89 -6.95
C VAL A 77 -35.24 2.79 -8.32
N ALA A 78 -34.84 1.84 -9.14
CA ALA A 78 -35.51 1.49 -10.37
C ALA A 78 -36.11 0.09 -10.28
N GLU A 79 -37.44 0.01 -10.31
CA GLU A 79 -38.19 -1.25 -10.16
C GLU A 79 -38.23 -2.04 -11.47
N GLY A 80 -38.22 -3.38 -11.38
CA GLY A 80 -38.35 -4.26 -12.53
C GLY A 80 -39.68 -4.10 -13.29
N GLY A 81 -39.67 -4.36 -14.60
CA GLY A 81 -40.86 -4.24 -15.45
C GLY A 81 -40.59 -3.92 -16.92
N LYS A 82 -41.50 -3.19 -17.57
CA LYS A 82 -41.29 -2.60 -18.92
C LYS A 82 -40.56 -1.25 -18.86
N GLY A 83 -40.25 -0.76 -17.66
CA GLY A 83 -39.46 0.44 -17.43
C GLY A 83 -38.11 0.32 -18.13
N HIS A 84 -37.83 1.30 -18.98
CA HIS A 84 -36.53 1.48 -19.61
C HIS A 84 -35.98 2.81 -19.11
N VAL A 85 -34.68 2.90 -18.85
CA VAL A 85 -34.02 4.16 -18.53
C VAL A 85 -32.98 4.43 -19.62
N ALA A 86 -33.01 5.65 -20.17
CA ALA A 86 -32.11 6.18 -21.18
C ALA A 86 -32.09 5.37 -22.51
N THR A 87 -33.15 5.48 -23.30
CA THR A 87 -33.25 4.85 -24.62
C THR A 87 -32.95 5.82 -25.76
N ASN A 88 -32.34 5.32 -26.85
CA ASN A 88 -32.10 6.02 -28.11
C ASN A 88 -33.29 6.86 -28.61
N SER A 89 -32.97 7.87 -29.42
CA SER A 89 -33.92 8.47 -30.35
C SER A 89 -34.59 7.40 -31.22
N SER A 90 -35.85 7.66 -31.58
CA SER A 90 -36.81 6.72 -32.16
C SER A 90 -36.49 6.18 -33.57
N ASP A 91 -35.33 6.53 -34.13
CA ASP A 91 -34.94 6.30 -35.53
C ASP A 91 -33.90 5.17 -35.73
N GLY A 92 -33.40 4.55 -34.66
CA GLY A 92 -32.53 3.36 -34.75
C GLY A 92 -31.12 3.61 -35.30
N HIS A 93 -30.79 4.87 -35.56
CA HIS A 93 -29.47 5.34 -36.01
C HIS A 93 -28.87 6.44 -35.11
N GLY A 94 -29.55 6.82 -34.03
CA GLY A 94 -29.11 7.88 -33.11
C GLY A 94 -28.09 7.45 -32.05
N GLU A 95 -27.55 8.45 -31.35
CA GLU A 95 -26.64 8.30 -30.21
C GLU A 95 -27.27 7.40 -29.14
N ALA A 96 -26.44 6.53 -28.56
CA ALA A 96 -26.88 5.64 -27.49
C ALA A 96 -27.27 6.44 -26.24
N GLY A 97 -28.42 6.12 -25.65
CA GLY A 97 -28.84 6.74 -24.39
C GLY A 97 -27.85 6.42 -23.27
N SER A 98 -27.42 7.45 -22.54
CA SER A 98 -26.47 7.34 -21.42
C SER A 98 -27.15 7.72 -20.10
N LEU A 99 -26.91 6.96 -19.04
CA LEU A 99 -27.44 7.24 -17.71
C LEU A 99 -26.32 7.37 -16.71
N THR A 100 -26.26 8.52 -16.05
CA THR A 100 -25.43 8.72 -14.86
C THR A 100 -26.33 8.89 -13.65
N VAL A 101 -26.08 8.14 -12.57
CA VAL A 101 -26.76 8.34 -11.28
C VAL A 101 -25.69 8.55 -10.21
N THR A 102 -25.80 9.66 -9.48
CA THR A 102 -24.99 9.95 -8.31
C THR A 102 -25.88 9.98 -7.07
N ALA A 103 -25.80 8.95 -6.25
CA ALA A 103 -26.53 8.83 -4.99
C ALA A 103 -25.64 9.25 -3.81
N ARG A 104 -26.04 10.31 -3.10
CA ARG A 104 -25.22 11.01 -2.11
C ARG A 104 -25.84 10.88 -0.73
N ARG A 105 -25.02 10.79 0.31
CA ARG A 105 -25.45 11.03 1.69
C ARG A 105 -25.33 12.52 2.01
N ALA A 106 -25.62 12.91 3.24
CA ALA A 106 -25.32 14.23 3.77
C ALA A 106 -24.27 14.16 4.89
N CYS A 107 -23.57 15.27 5.09
CA CYS A 107 -22.63 15.43 6.18
C CYS A 107 -23.36 15.45 7.53
N SER A 108 -22.81 14.75 8.53
CA SER A 108 -23.37 14.68 9.89
C SER A 108 -23.52 16.04 10.57
N GLY A 109 -22.64 16.99 10.27
CA GLY A 109 -22.68 18.37 10.77
C GLY A 109 -23.61 19.29 9.98
N ASP A 110 -24.07 18.88 8.80
CA ASP A 110 -25.05 19.61 8.00
C ASP A 110 -25.82 18.68 7.04
N ALA A 111 -27.07 18.40 7.39
CA ALA A 111 -27.95 17.53 6.63
C ALA A 111 -28.34 18.08 5.23
N ALA A 112 -27.97 19.33 4.90
CA ALA A 112 -28.17 19.90 3.57
C ALA A 112 -26.94 19.73 2.65
N THR A 113 -25.76 19.43 3.20
CA THR A 113 -24.52 19.31 2.43
C THR A 113 -24.33 17.87 1.95
N PRO A 114 -24.46 17.60 0.63
CA PRO A 114 -24.33 16.25 0.10
C PRO A 114 -22.88 15.79 0.02
N CYS A 115 -22.65 14.49 0.17
CA CYS A 115 -21.33 13.88 0.20
C CYS A 115 -21.34 12.46 -0.41
N LEU A 116 -20.18 12.04 -0.89
CA LEU A 116 -19.91 10.70 -1.42
C LEU A 116 -19.00 9.87 -0.51
N ASP A 117 -18.11 10.54 0.20
CA ASP A 117 -17.16 9.96 1.15
C ASP A 117 -16.94 10.90 2.34
N ASP A 118 -16.23 10.41 3.36
CA ASP A 118 -15.91 11.18 4.56
C ASP A 118 -14.92 12.32 4.30
N SER A 119 -14.12 12.25 3.24
CA SER A 119 -13.07 13.24 2.96
C SER A 119 -13.65 14.62 2.68
N LEU A 120 -14.80 14.67 1.98
CA LEU A 120 -15.50 15.92 1.70
C LEU A 120 -16.00 16.58 2.99
N CYS A 121 -16.71 15.82 3.84
CA CYS A 121 -17.26 16.36 5.08
C CYS A 121 -16.16 16.77 6.07
N ALA A 122 -15.07 16.01 6.13
CA ALA A 122 -13.89 16.36 6.92
C ALA A 122 -13.25 17.67 6.45
N SER A 123 -13.07 17.87 5.13
CA SER A 123 -12.49 19.08 4.57
C SER A 123 -13.29 20.36 4.87
N LEU A 124 -14.60 20.21 5.07
CA LEU A 124 -15.53 21.30 5.39
C LEU A 124 -15.76 21.47 6.90
N SER A 125 -15.12 20.65 7.75
CA SER A 125 -15.41 20.58 9.20
C SER A 125 -16.89 20.27 9.51
N LEU A 126 -17.53 19.44 8.67
CA LEU A 126 -18.94 19.02 8.78
C LEU A 126 -19.09 17.56 9.24
N GLY A 127 -18.07 16.97 9.88
CA GLY A 127 -18.10 15.60 10.41
C GLY A 127 -17.96 14.53 9.32
N THR A 128 -18.74 13.43 9.41
CA THR A 128 -18.70 12.27 8.49
C THR A 128 -19.84 12.27 7.48
N CYS A 129 -19.69 11.51 6.40
CA CYS A 129 -20.68 11.31 5.36
C CYS A 129 -21.66 10.16 5.71
N SER A 130 -22.57 10.43 6.64
CA SER A 130 -23.32 9.37 7.32
C SER A 130 -24.84 9.59 7.42
N VAL A 131 -25.38 10.72 6.95
CA VAL A 131 -26.83 10.99 7.01
C VAL A 131 -27.49 10.57 5.70
N GLY A 132 -28.49 9.69 5.77
CA GLY A 132 -29.07 9.04 4.59
C GLY A 132 -28.33 7.76 4.20
N ASP A 133 -28.89 7.01 3.26
CA ASP A 133 -28.38 5.70 2.85
C ASP A 133 -27.42 5.80 1.66
N GLY A 134 -27.67 6.71 0.71
CA GLY A 134 -26.79 6.93 -0.44
C GLY A 134 -26.83 5.79 -1.46
N THR A 135 -27.90 4.98 -1.46
CA THR A 135 -27.93 3.68 -2.14
C THR A 135 -28.45 3.77 -3.58
N ILE A 136 -28.06 2.80 -4.40
CA ILE A 136 -28.62 2.59 -5.74
C ILE A 136 -29.13 1.15 -5.85
N THR A 137 -30.42 0.98 -6.09
CA THR A 137 -31.05 -0.31 -6.41
C THR A 137 -31.62 -0.25 -7.83
N TYR A 138 -31.13 -1.11 -8.73
CA TYR A 138 -31.47 -1.08 -10.15
C TYR A 138 -31.93 -2.45 -10.67
N ASP A 139 -33.24 -2.66 -10.69
CA ASP A 139 -33.90 -3.88 -11.22
C ASP A 139 -34.51 -3.67 -12.62
N ALA A 140 -34.41 -2.45 -13.16
CA ALA A 140 -34.89 -2.12 -14.50
C ALA A 140 -33.95 -2.59 -15.62
N LYS A 141 -34.46 -2.69 -16.85
CA LYS A 141 -33.61 -3.01 -18.02
C LYS A 141 -32.96 -1.74 -18.56
N HIS A 142 -31.64 -1.70 -18.59
CA HIS A 142 -30.91 -0.63 -19.26
C HIS A 142 -30.73 -0.93 -20.77
N LYS A 143 -31.11 0.02 -21.63
CA LYS A 143 -31.06 -0.12 -23.09
C LYS A 143 -30.28 1.04 -23.73
N GLY A 144 -28.98 1.05 -23.50
CA GLY A 144 -28.01 1.98 -24.10
C GLY A 144 -27.37 1.44 -25.38
N ASN A 145 -28.06 0.63 -26.17
CA ASN A 145 -27.51 0.10 -27.41
C ASN A 145 -27.76 1.07 -28.59
N GLY A 146 -26.73 1.68 -29.16
CA GLY A 146 -26.88 2.71 -30.21
C GLY A 146 -25.76 2.65 -31.25
N GLY A 147 -25.42 3.77 -31.89
CA GLY A 147 -24.32 3.84 -32.86
C GLY A 147 -22.99 3.32 -32.29
N PRO A 148 -22.20 4.16 -31.61
CA PRO A 148 -21.35 3.68 -30.51
C PRO A 148 -22.25 3.20 -29.35
N GLY A 149 -21.76 2.26 -28.53
CA GLY A 149 -22.47 1.86 -27.32
C GLY A 149 -22.60 3.01 -26.32
N GLY A 150 -23.69 3.04 -25.56
CA GLY A 150 -23.96 4.07 -24.54
C GLY A 150 -23.24 3.79 -23.23
N SER A 151 -23.53 4.59 -22.20
CA SER A 151 -22.98 4.39 -20.87
C SER A 151 -24.04 4.22 -19.78
N LEU A 152 -23.68 3.41 -18.79
CA LEU A 152 -24.35 3.35 -17.49
C LEU A 152 -23.29 3.63 -16.42
N ILE A 153 -23.46 4.73 -15.69
CA ILE A 153 -22.52 5.17 -14.66
C ILE A 153 -23.26 5.33 -13.35
N PHE A 154 -22.91 4.54 -12.34
CA PHE A 154 -23.44 4.64 -10.98
C PHE A 154 -22.32 5.02 -10.03
N LEU A 155 -22.53 6.09 -9.27
CA LEU A 155 -21.64 6.58 -8.23
C LEU A 155 -22.46 6.72 -6.95
N ALA A 156 -22.17 5.92 -5.94
CA ALA A 156 -22.96 5.87 -4.71
C ALA A 156 -22.09 6.07 -3.47
N ALA A 157 -22.59 6.85 -2.51
CA ALA A 157 -22.03 6.88 -1.16
C ALA A 157 -22.29 5.56 -0.42
N GLY A 158 -23.43 4.91 -0.66
CA GLY A 158 -23.83 3.63 -0.08
C GLY A 158 -23.76 2.46 -1.05
N ASP A 159 -24.41 1.36 -0.70
CA ASP A 159 -24.41 0.13 -1.49
C ASP A 159 -25.06 0.30 -2.86
N VAL A 160 -24.56 -0.45 -3.84
CA VAL A 160 -25.15 -0.54 -5.18
C VAL A 160 -25.57 -1.98 -5.47
N SER A 161 -26.84 -2.18 -5.82
CA SER A 161 -27.36 -3.48 -6.26
C SER A 161 -28.00 -3.35 -7.64
N VAL A 162 -27.58 -4.20 -8.58
CA VAL A 162 -28.06 -4.19 -9.96
C VAL A 162 -28.47 -5.59 -10.38
N SER A 163 -29.76 -5.80 -10.63
CA SER A 163 -30.34 -7.09 -11.03
C SER A 163 -30.92 -7.10 -12.44
N GLY A 164 -31.27 -5.93 -12.99
CA GLY A 164 -31.85 -5.82 -14.32
C GLY A 164 -30.80 -5.81 -15.45
N LEU A 165 -31.06 -6.54 -16.54
CA LEU A 165 -30.18 -6.65 -17.72
C LEU A 165 -29.64 -5.27 -18.18
N ILE A 166 -28.32 -5.18 -18.34
CA ILE A 166 -27.63 -4.03 -18.92
C ILE A 166 -27.19 -4.37 -20.34
N ASN A 167 -27.65 -3.58 -21.31
CA ASN A 167 -27.24 -3.71 -22.71
C ASN A 167 -26.76 -2.38 -23.27
N VAL A 168 -25.44 -2.25 -23.43
CA VAL A 168 -24.73 -1.10 -24.00
C VAL A 168 -23.95 -1.52 -25.26
N ASN A 169 -24.44 -2.54 -25.97
CA ASN A 169 -23.83 -2.96 -27.24
C ASN A 169 -23.83 -1.83 -28.27
N SER A 170 -22.78 -1.77 -29.08
CA SER A 170 -22.85 -1.05 -30.35
C SER A 170 -23.75 -1.79 -31.36
N THR A 171 -24.45 -1.02 -32.19
CA THR A 171 -25.28 -1.52 -33.30
C THR A 171 -24.76 -1.10 -34.68
N VAL A 172 -23.80 -0.16 -34.74
CA VAL A 172 -23.19 0.31 -35.98
C VAL A 172 -21.92 -0.47 -36.25
N ARG A 173 -21.65 -0.78 -37.52
CA ARG A 173 -20.44 -1.53 -37.88
C ARG A 173 -19.18 -0.72 -37.57
N GLY A 174 -18.20 -1.35 -36.96
CA GLY A 174 -16.90 -0.78 -36.70
C GLY A 174 -16.84 0.29 -35.61
N THR A 175 -17.84 0.33 -34.73
CA THR A 175 -17.84 1.18 -33.53
C THR A 175 -17.69 0.33 -32.28
N ASP A 176 -17.17 0.96 -31.23
CA ASP A 176 -16.86 0.31 -29.96
C ASP A 176 -18.11 0.00 -29.13
N GLY A 177 -17.98 -1.02 -28.27
CA GLY A 177 -18.97 -1.29 -27.24
C GLY A 177 -19.04 -0.17 -26.19
N GLY A 178 -20.13 -0.13 -25.43
CA GLY A 178 -20.37 0.91 -24.43
C GLY A 178 -19.65 0.72 -23.09
N LEU A 179 -19.93 1.62 -22.16
CA LEU A 179 -19.33 1.66 -20.81
C LEU A 179 -20.35 1.26 -19.75
N VAL A 180 -19.94 0.42 -18.81
CA VAL A 180 -20.65 0.23 -17.53
C VAL A 180 -19.66 0.51 -16.41
N GLN A 181 -19.92 1.55 -15.63
CA GLN A 181 -19.13 1.91 -14.46
C GLN A 181 -20.06 1.91 -13.24
N ILE A 182 -19.73 1.12 -12.23
CA ILE A 182 -20.49 1.04 -10.98
C ILE A 182 -19.51 1.18 -9.83
N GLU A 183 -19.72 2.19 -9.01
CA GLU A 183 -18.81 2.55 -7.95
C GLU A 183 -19.56 2.87 -6.65
N SER A 184 -19.14 2.21 -5.56
CA SER A 184 -19.59 2.49 -4.20
C SER A 184 -18.42 2.97 -3.34
N MET A 185 -18.50 4.20 -2.87
CA MET A 185 -17.43 4.92 -2.15
C MET A 185 -17.27 4.46 -0.70
N MET A 186 -18.32 3.94 -0.08
CA MET A 186 -18.30 3.50 1.33
C MET A 186 -19.05 2.17 1.56
N GLY A 187 -19.56 1.54 0.49
CA GLY A 187 -20.37 0.33 0.56
C GLY A 187 -19.89 -0.77 -0.37
N SER A 188 -20.78 -1.74 -0.61
CA SER A 188 -20.55 -2.88 -1.48
C SER A 188 -21.27 -2.73 -2.83
N VAL A 189 -20.77 -3.43 -3.85
CA VAL A 189 -21.42 -3.56 -5.17
C VAL A 189 -21.87 -5.00 -5.39
N VAL A 190 -23.14 -5.19 -5.75
CA VAL A 190 -23.70 -6.49 -6.16
C VAL A 190 -24.25 -6.37 -7.57
N LEU A 191 -23.57 -6.99 -8.52
CA LEU A 191 -24.00 -7.11 -9.91
C LEU A 191 -24.62 -8.49 -10.16
N GLY A 192 -25.93 -8.59 -9.95
CA GLY A 192 -26.74 -9.74 -10.35
C GLY A 192 -27.21 -9.70 -11.80
N ALA A 193 -27.06 -8.56 -12.49
CA ALA A 193 -27.48 -8.38 -13.87
C ALA A 193 -26.48 -8.95 -14.88
N ASP A 194 -27.01 -9.56 -15.94
CA ASP A 194 -26.23 -9.78 -17.16
C ASP A 194 -25.83 -8.42 -17.77
N VAL A 195 -24.56 -8.30 -18.17
CA VAL A 195 -24.01 -7.13 -18.86
C VAL A 195 -23.58 -7.50 -20.27
N LYS A 196 -24.07 -6.74 -21.26
CA LYS A 196 -23.68 -6.88 -22.67
C LYS A 196 -23.08 -5.56 -23.15
N ALA A 197 -21.79 -5.60 -23.47
CA ALA A 197 -21.01 -4.46 -23.95
C ALA A 197 -20.16 -4.85 -25.17
N ARG A 198 -20.82 -5.39 -26.19
CA ARG A 198 -20.19 -5.85 -27.43
C ARG A 198 -19.97 -4.70 -28.41
N ALA A 199 -18.88 -4.77 -29.15
CA ALA A 199 -18.64 -3.91 -30.29
C ALA A 199 -19.64 -4.18 -31.42
N GLY A 200 -19.69 -3.24 -32.36
CA GLY A 200 -20.39 -3.42 -33.61
C GLY A 200 -19.83 -4.56 -34.44
N ALA A 201 -20.58 -5.01 -35.45
CA ALA A 201 -20.03 -5.97 -36.40
C ALA A 201 -18.86 -5.33 -37.19
N PRO A 202 -17.83 -6.09 -37.60
CA PRO A 202 -16.71 -5.53 -38.35
C PRO A 202 -17.17 -4.79 -39.63
N GLN A 203 -16.62 -3.60 -39.88
CA GLN A 203 -16.98 -2.77 -41.04
C GLN A 203 -16.48 -3.38 -42.37
N THR A 204 -15.29 -4.00 -42.35
CA THR A 204 -14.71 -4.71 -43.49
C THR A 204 -14.05 -6.02 -43.03
N GLN A 205 -13.70 -6.89 -43.98
CA GLN A 205 -12.88 -8.08 -43.72
C GLN A 205 -11.44 -7.76 -43.28
N TYR A 206 -11.03 -6.48 -43.32
CA TYR A 206 -9.71 -5.98 -42.93
C TYR A 206 -9.74 -5.21 -41.59
N GLY A 207 -10.91 -5.15 -40.94
CA GLY A 207 -11.10 -4.47 -39.66
C GLY A 207 -11.24 -2.95 -39.78
N SER A 208 -12.18 -2.44 -39.01
CA SER A 208 -12.15 -1.10 -38.41
C SER A 208 -11.62 -1.29 -36.98
N PRO A 209 -10.94 -0.31 -36.34
CA PRO A 209 -10.53 -0.37 -34.93
C PRO A 209 -11.74 -0.44 -34.01
N ASP A 210 -12.40 -1.60 -33.93
CA ASP A 210 -13.54 -1.85 -33.06
C ASP A 210 -13.15 -2.71 -31.85
N SER A 211 -13.34 -2.12 -30.69
CA SER A 211 -13.04 -2.71 -29.39
C SER A 211 -14.33 -3.06 -28.67
N ALA A 212 -14.32 -4.17 -27.90
CA ALA A 212 -15.41 -4.40 -26.97
C ALA A 212 -15.50 -3.25 -25.97
N GLY A 213 -16.64 -3.15 -25.31
CA GLY A 213 -16.87 -2.15 -24.28
C GLY A 213 -16.05 -2.38 -23.02
N THR A 214 -16.28 -1.52 -22.04
CA THR A 214 -15.58 -1.52 -20.76
C THR A 214 -16.58 -1.74 -19.62
N VAL A 215 -16.23 -2.58 -18.67
CA VAL A 215 -16.98 -2.77 -17.41
C VAL A 215 -16.03 -2.51 -16.24
N GLN A 216 -16.38 -1.56 -15.37
CA GLN A 216 -15.62 -1.22 -14.16
C GLN A 216 -16.55 -1.31 -12.95
N LEU A 217 -16.18 -2.12 -11.97
CA LEU A 217 -16.98 -2.40 -10.76
C LEU A 217 -16.12 -2.21 -9.52
N HIS A 218 -16.30 -1.09 -8.80
CA HIS A 218 -15.50 -0.78 -7.62
C HIS A 218 -16.36 -0.64 -6.36
N GLY A 219 -16.00 -1.32 -5.28
CA GLY A 219 -16.65 -1.20 -3.98
C GLY A 219 -15.65 -0.97 -2.87
N ALA A 220 -15.92 -0.02 -1.96
CA ALA A 220 -15.08 0.20 -0.79
C ALA A 220 -15.05 -1.01 0.16
N LEU A 221 -16.13 -1.79 0.20
CA LEU A 221 -16.22 -3.05 0.93
C LEU A 221 -16.07 -4.23 -0.02
N ASP A 222 -17.16 -4.86 -0.43
CA ASP A 222 -17.12 -6.06 -1.28
C ASP A 222 -17.67 -5.80 -2.68
N VAL A 223 -17.21 -6.58 -3.66
CA VAL A 223 -17.84 -6.66 -4.98
C VAL A 223 -18.26 -8.09 -5.28
N THR A 224 -19.53 -8.30 -5.60
CA THR A 224 -20.08 -9.59 -6.04
C THR A 224 -20.58 -9.50 -7.47
N VAL A 225 -20.14 -10.42 -8.33
CA VAL A 225 -20.58 -10.57 -9.72
C VAL A 225 -21.28 -11.91 -9.90
N ASP A 226 -22.62 -11.88 -9.84
CA ASP A 226 -23.49 -13.04 -10.04
C ASP A 226 -24.07 -13.09 -11.47
N GLY A 227 -24.12 -11.96 -12.17
CA GLY A 227 -24.55 -11.87 -13.57
C GLY A 227 -23.44 -12.16 -14.57
N LYS A 228 -23.80 -12.53 -15.80
CA LYS A 228 -22.82 -12.79 -16.87
C LYS A 228 -22.26 -11.49 -17.43
N LEU A 229 -20.94 -11.39 -17.59
CA LEU A 229 -20.28 -10.31 -18.33
C LEU A 229 -19.96 -10.77 -19.75
N ASP A 230 -20.49 -10.08 -20.76
CA ASP A 230 -20.35 -10.42 -22.17
C ASP A 230 -19.80 -9.25 -23.01
N LEU A 231 -18.47 -9.13 -23.01
CA LEU A 231 -17.66 -8.16 -23.75
C LEU A 231 -17.02 -8.89 -24.92
N GLY A 232 -17.47 -8.53 -26.13
CA GLY A 232 -16.91 -9.10 -27.36
C GLY A 232 -16.65 -8.01 -28.37
N GLY A 233 -15.41 -7.92 -28.87
CA GLY A 233 -15.01 -6.92 -29.87
C GLY A 233 -14.53 -7.54 -31.17
N GLY A 234 -14.37 -6.73 -32.21
CA GLY A 234 -13.89 -7.18 -33.51
C GLY A 234 -12.38 -7.37 -33.51
N LEU A 235 -11.63 -6.33 -33.14
CA LEU A 235 -10.17 -6.31 -33.07
C LEU A 235 -9.58 -6.46 -31.65
N SER A 236 -10.30 -6.01 -30.62
CA SER A 236 -9.87 -6.07 -29.23
C SER A 236 -10.98 -6.55 -28.31
N GLY A 237 -10.66 -7.39 -27.32
CA GLY A 237 -11.64 -7.99 -26.41
C GLY A 237 -12.22 -7.06 -25.34
N GLY A 238 -11.76 -5.81 -25.24
CA GLY A 238 -12.21 -4.81 -24.25
C GLY A 238 -11.52 -4.95 -22.89
N LEU A 239 -12.14 -4.36 -21.85
CA LEU A 239 -11.65 -4.33 -20.47
C LEU A 239 -12.77 -4.67 -19.48
N ALA A 240 -12.49 -5.56 -18.53
CA ALA A 240 -13.28 -5.71 -17.31
C ALA A 240 -12.38 -5.51 -16.09
N GLU A 241 -12.71 -4.53 -15.25
CA GLU A 241 -12.01 -4.21 -14.01
C GLU A 241 -12.97 -4.42 -12.83
N ILE A 242 -12.56 -5.21 -11.83
CA ILE A 242 -13.37 -5.57 -10.67
C ILE A 242 -12.52 -5.40 -9.42
N GLY A 243 -12.80 -4.35 -8.64
CA GLY A 243 -11.98 -3.90 -7.52
C GLY A 243 -12.77 -3.80 -6.22
N ALA A 244 -12.23 -4.33 -5.13
CA ALA A 244 -12.85 -4.19 -3.81
C ALA A 244 -11.84 -3.80 -2.72
N GLY A 245 -12.24 -2.95 -1.77
CA GLY A 245 -11.42 -2.66 -0.59
C GLY A 245 -11.29 -3.86 0.35
N ARG A 246 -12.25 -4.79 0.33
CA ARG A 246 -12.25 -6.02 1.13
C ARG A 246 -12.27 -7.28 0.27
N ASP A 247 -13.42 -7.75 -0.21
CA ASP A 247 -13.48 -9.03 -0.93
C ASP A 247 -14.12 -8.91 -2.33
N VAL A 248 -13.63 -9.72 -3.28
CA VAL A 248 -14.28 -9.92 -4.58
C VAL A 248 -14.82 -11.35 -4.71
N PHE A 249 -16.07 -11.49 -5.14
CA PHE A 249 -16.71 -12.76 -5.47
C PHE A 249 -17.18 -12.76 -6.92
N VAL A 250 -16.58 -13.60 -7.79
CA VAL A 250 -17.05 -13.79 -9.17
C VAL A 250 -17.69 -15.16 -9.30
N ARG A 251 -18.99 -15.20 -9.61
CA ARG A 251 -19.77 -16.44 -9.60
C ARG A 251 -20.41 -16.86 -10.92
N ASN A 252 -20.15 -16.12 -11.98
CA ASN A 252 -20.70 -16.40 -13.30
C ASN A 252 -19.69 -16.10 -14.42
N ASN A 253 -20.04 -16.49 -15.63
CA ASN A 253 -19.17 -16.37 -16.80
C ASN A 253 -18.75 -14.93 -17.08
N VAL A 254 -17.46 -14.73 -17.29
CA VAL A 254 -16.87 -13.45 -17.72
C VAL A 254 -16.20 -13.67 -19.08
N THR A 255 -16.70 -13.01 -20.11
CA THR A 255 -16.13 -13.09 -21.47
C THR A 255 -15.67 -11.71 -21.89
N VAL A 256 -14.37 -11.55 -22.12
CA VAL A 256 -13.70 -10.32 -22.59
C VAL A 256 -12.79 -10.71 -23.77
N SER A 257 -13.41 -11.19 -24.84
CA SER A 257 -12.73 -11.87 -25.95
C SER A 257 -12.88 -11.09 -27.25
N ALA A 258 -11.89 -11.16 -28.13
CA ALA A 258 -12.05 -10.66 -29.49
C ALA A 258 -12.62 -11.73 -30.42
N GLY A 259 -13.35 -11.29 -31.44
CA GLY A 259 -14.00 -12.15 -32.40
C GLY A 259 -14.24 -11.43 -33.73
N GLY A 260 -13.77 -12.02 -34.82
CA GLY A 260 -14.07 -11.52 -36.16
C GLY A 260 -12.89 -11.60 -37.11
N LEU A 261 -11.67 -11.46 -36.58
CA LEU A 261 -10.44 -11.37 -37.39
C LEU A 261 -9.31 -12.21 -36.80
N PRO A 262 -8.45 -12.83 -37.62
CA PRO A 262 -7.39 -13.74 -37.16
C PRO A 262 -6.22 -13.07 -36.43
N TYR A 263 -6.12 -11.74 -36.51
CA TYR A 263 -5.09 -10.92 -35.85
C TYR A 263 -5.63 -10.15 -34.64
N ALA A 264 -6.86 -10.42 -34.21
CA ALA A 264 -7.47 -9.74 -33.08
C ALA A 264 -6.94 -10.29 -31.75
N ASN A 265 -6.72 -9.39 -30.79
CA ASN A 265 -6.18 -9.74 -29.47
C ASN A 265 -7.32 -9.90 -28.46
N GLY A 266 -7.20 -10.86 -27.55
CA GLY A 266 -8.08 -10.95 -26.38
C GLY A 266 -8.04 -9.66 -25.54
N GLY A 267 -9.04 -9.45 -24.69
CA GLY A 267 -9.10 -8.25 -23.85
C GLY A 267 -8.34 -8.42 -22.53
N SER A 268 -8.54 -7.45 -21.63
CA SER A 268 -7.96 -7.46 -20.29
C SER A 268 -9.05 -7.73 -19.24
N ILE A 269 -8.75 -8.56 -18.25
CA ILE A 269 -9.52 -8.68 -17.02
C ILE A 269 -8.58 -8.46 -15.86
N GLU A 270 -8.92 -7.48 -15.02
CA GLU A 270 -8.19 -7.14 -13.81
C GLU A 270 -9.14 -7.29 -12.61
N ILE A 271 -8.76 -8.14 -11.67
CA ILE A 271 -9.51 -8.38 -10.43
C ILE A 271 -8.59 -8.09 -9.26
N TYR A 272 -9.01 -7.23 -8.34
CA TYR A 272 -8.24 -6.94 -7.14
C TYR A 272 -9.10 -6.77 -5.90
N ALA A 273 -8.60 -7.27 -4.77
CA ALA A 273 -9.24 -7.13 -3.47
C ALA A 273 -8.22 -6.84 -2.37
N GLY A 274 -8.55 -5.94 -1.44
CA GLY A 274 -7.69 -5.67 -0.27
C GLY A 274 -7.56 -6.85 0.70
N ARG A 275 -8.48 -7.81 0.64
CA ARG A 275 -8.47 -9.06 1.39
C ARG A 275 -8.63 -10.26 0.46
N ASN A 276 -9.81 -10.84 0.27
CA ASN A 276 -9.92 -12.11 -0.43
C ASN A 276 -10.50 -11.99 -1.83
N VAL A 277 -10.08 -12.88 -2.73
CA VAL A 277 -10.76 -13.07 -4.03
C VAL A 277 -11.22 -14.52 -4.15
N VAL A 278 -12.50 -14.70 -4.47
CA VAL A 278 -13.13 -16.01 -4.67
C VAL A 278 -13.76 -16.07 -6.05
N ILE A 279 -13.30 -17.02 -6.86
CA ILE A 279 -13.90 -17.34 -8.16
C ILE A 279 -14.45 -18.77 -8.09
N ASP A 280 -15.76 -18.89 -8.12
CA ASP A 280 -16.44 -20.19 -8.00
C ASP A 280 -17.76 -20.19 -8.77
N SER A 281 -18.12 -21.30 -9.39
CA SER A 281 -19.43 -21.44 -10.03
C SER A 281 -20.55 -21.46 -8.99
N GLN A 282 -21.69 -20.84 -9.31
CA GLN A 282 -22.89 -21.05 -8.49
C GLN A 282 -23.27 -22.54 -8.42
N PRO A 283 -23.80 -23.03 -7.28
CA PRO A 283 -24.17 -24.44 -7.12
C PRO A 283 -25.14 -24.92 -8.22
N GLY A 284 -24.73 -25.95 -8.98
CA GLY A 284 -25.54 -26.56 -10.03
C GLY A 284 -25.38 -25.98 -11.45
N GLU A 285 -24.58 -24.92 -11.63
CA GLU A 285 -24.40 -24.25 -12.94
C GLU A 285 -23.35 -24.91 -13.87
N GLY A 286 -22.71 -26.02 -13.46
CA GLY A 286 -21.70 -26.70 -14.27
C GLY A 286 -20.40 -25.89 -14.39
N THR A 287 -19.69 -26.02 -15.51
CA THR A 287 -18.39 -25.33 -15.70
C THR A 287 -18.56 -23.83 -15.93
N MET A 288 -17.97 -23.02 -15.06
CA MET A 288 -17.85 -21.57 -15.21
C MET A 288 -16.63 -21.20 -16.07
N TRP A 289 -16.79 -20.23 -16.96
CA TRP A 289 -15.77 -19.80 -17.90
C TRP A 289 -15.38 -18.33 -17.70
N ILE A 290 -14.08 -18.09 -17.59
CA ILE A 290 -13.46 -16.78 -17.80
C ILE A 290 -12.70 -16.83 -19.13
N LYS A 291 -13.07 -15.99 -20.10
CA LYS A 291 -12.58 -16.07 -21.48
C LYS A 291 -12.01 -14.75 -21.96
N LEU A 292 -10.73 -14.77 -22.31
CA LEU A 292 -9.99 -13.66 -22.89
C LEU A 292 -9.34 -14.09 -24.20
N ASN A 293 -10.10 -14.78 -25.04
CA ASN A 293 -9.57 -15.39 -26.25
C ASN A 293 -9.35 -14.33 -27.34
N GLY A 294 -8.25 -14.49 -28.09
CA GLY A 294 -8.02 -13.78 -29.33
C GLY A 294 -8.96 -14.22 -30.46
N GLY A 295 -8.88 -13.50 -31.57
CA GLY A 295 -9.79 -13.73 -32.68
C GLY A 295 -9.54 -15.02 -33.45
N ALA A 296 -10.61 -15.80 -33.66
CA ALA A 296 -10.55 -16.99 -34.50
C ALA A 296 -10.74 -16.66 -35.99
N ALA A 297 -9.85 -17.18 -36.85
CA ALA A 297 -10.03 -17.14 -38.31
C ALA A 297 -11.33 -17.88 -38.70
N LYS A 298 -12.36 -17.15 -39.16
CA LYS A 298 -13.60 -17.75 -39.68
C LYS A 298 -13.52 -18.15 -41.16
N TYR A 299 -12.61 -17.57 -41.94
CA TYR A 299 -12.52 -17.79 -43.38
C TYR A 299 -11.39 -18.76 -43.73
N GLY A 300 -11.75 -19.99 -44.10
CA GLY A 300 -10.87 -20.99 -44.71
C GLY A 300 -10.79 -20.83 -46.23
N GLY A 301 -10.45 -19.63 -46.71
CA GLY A 301 -10.22 -19.37 -48.13
C GLY A 301 -8.72 -19.26 -48.42
N ASP A 302 -8.24 -19.99 -49.43
CA ASP A 302 -6.88 -19.93 -49.99
C ASP A 302 -6.61 -18.56 -50.65
N TYR A 303 -6.53 -17.49 -49.86
CA TYR A 303 -6.20 -16.15 -50.37
C TYR A 303 -4.79 -15.76 -49.97
N TYR A 304 -3.91 -15.91 -50.96
CA TYR A 304 -2.50 -15.55 -50.96
C TYR A 304 -2.33 -14.03 -50.79
N TYR A 305 -1.78 -13.61 -49.66
CA TYR A 305 -1.35 -12.23 -49.43
C TYR A 305 0.17 -12.18 -49.21
N PRO A 306 0.93 -11.49 -50.08
CA PRO A 306 2.33 -11.21 -49.81
C PRO A 306 2.41 -10.00 -48.86
N GLY A 307 2.73 -10.25 -47.60
CA GLY A 307 3.17 -9.22 -46.65
C GLY A 307 2.18 -8.87 -45.54
N LYS A 308 2.24 -9.64 -44.44
CA LYS A 308 2.22 -9.22 -43.01
C LYS A 308 1.77 -10.41 -42.15
N PHE A 309 2.73 -11.02 -41.45
CA PHE A 309 2.64 -12.27 -40.69
C PHE A 309 2.22 -12.04 -39.22
N TYR A 310 1.04 -11.49 -38.95
CA TYR A 310 0.61 -11.24 -37.57
C TYR A 310 -0.60 -12.10 -37.20
N GLY A 311 -0.38 -13.08 -36.30
CA GLY A 311 -1.46 -13.79 -35.61
C GLY A 311 -1.86 -13.01 -34.35
N GLY A 312 -3.15 -13.04 -34.00
CA GLY A 312 -3.65 -12.41 -32.78
C GLY A 312 -3.19 -13.15 -31.53
N GLY A 313 -3.18 -12.45 -30.39
CA GLY A 313 -2.83 -12.97 -29.08
C GLY A 313 -4.04 -13.32 -28.22
N GLY A 314 -3.86 -14.22 -27.24
CA GLY A 314 -4.74 -14.29 -26.08
C GLY A 314 -4.68 -12.99 -25.26
N GLY A 315 -5.64 -12.80 -24.37
CA GLY A 315 -5.77 -11.62 -23.54
C GLY A 315 -4.89 -11.64 -22.28
N TYR A 316 -5.12 -10.66 -21.42
CA TYR A 316 -4.40 -10.47 -20.17
C TYR A 316 -5.36 -10.68 -18.98
N PHE A 317 -5.09 -11.67 -18.13
CA PHE A 317 -5.84 -11.91 -16.91
C PHE A 317 -4.93 -11.70 -15.71
N GLN A 318 -5.26 -10.73 -14.86
CA GLN A 318 -4.56 -10.48 -13.61
C GLN A 318 -5.53 -10.51 -12.45
N LEU A 319 -5.12 -11.20 -11.40
CA LEU A 319 -5.86 -11.30 -10.15
C LEU A 319 -4.90 -11.05 -8.98
N THR A 320 -5.22 -10.07 -8.14
CA THR A 320 -4.45 -9.76 -6.91
C THR A 320 -5.35 -9.79 -5.67
N ALA A 321 -5.01 -10.60 -4.67
CA ALA A 321 -5.67 -10.62 -3.36
C ALA A 321 -4.69 -10.20 -2.26
N GLY A 322 -5.06 -9.27 -1.39
CA GLY A 322 -4.24 -8.90 -0.22
C GLY A 322 -4.15 -9.99 0.86
N GLY A 323 -5.13 -10.90 0.88
CA GLY A 323 -5.21 -12.12 1.67
C GLY A 323 -5.31 -13.34 0.77
N ASP A 324 -6.31 -14.19 0.98
CA ASP A 324 -6.42 -15.48 0.29
C ASP A 324 -7.05 -15.36 -1.11
N LEU A 325 -6.58 -16.24 -1.99
CA LEU A 325 -7.13 -16.42 -3.33
C LEU A 325 -7.68 -17.83 -3.49
N PHE A 326 -8.92 -17.96 -3.92
CA PHE A 326 -9.53 -19.25 -4.25
C PHE A 326 -10.13 -19.26 -5.66
N VAL A 327 -9.65 -20.19 -6.51
CA VAL A 327 -10.27 -20.52 -7.81
C VAL A 327 -10.75 -21.98 -7.75
N SER A 328 -12.06 -22.19 -7.86
CA SER A 328 -12.65 -23.52 -7.68
C SER A 328 -12.41 -24.47 -8.86
N SER A 329 -12.62 -25.77 -8.63
CA SER A 329 -12.47 -26.81 -9.66
C SER A 329 -13.50 -26.74 -10.79
N ALA A 330 -14.59 -26.00 -10.60
CA ALA A 330 -15.59 -25.78 -11.63
C ALA A 330 -15.21 -24.67 -12.61
N VAL A 331 -14.13 -23.93 -12.34
CA VAL A 331 -13.73 -22.75 -13.11
C VAL A 331 -12.69 -23.12 -14.18
N THR A 332 -12.90 -22.60 -15.38
CA THR A 332 -11.91 -22.61 -16.46
C THR A 332 -11.58 -21.20 -16.90
N ILE A 333 -10.30 -20.83 -16.86
CA ILE A 333 -9.77 -19.55 -17.34
C ILE A 333 -9.00 -19.78 -18.64
N GLU A 334 -9.46 -19.15 -19.72
CA GLU A 334 -8.88 -19.29 -21.05
C GLU A 334 -8.38 -17.95 -21.60
N ALA A 335 -7.08 -17.89 -21.87
CA ALA A 335 -6.44 -16.82 -22.63
C ALA A 335 -5.76 -17.41 -23.87
N LYS A 336 -6.58 -17.86 -24.83
CA LYS A 336 -6.12 -18.61 -26.02
C LYS A 336 -6.07 -17.76 -27.27
N ALA A 337 -5.22 -18.11 -28.22
CA ALA A 337 -5.26 -17.59 -29.59
C ALA A 337 -5.73 -18.69 -30.58
N PRO A 338 -7.03 -18.76 -30.90
CA PRO A 338 -7.63 -19.83 -31.69
C PRO A 338 -7.46 -19.65 -33.21
N VAL A 339 -6.30 -19.91 -33.79
CA VAL A 339 -6.14 -19.92 -35.26
C VAL A 339 -6.39 -21.33 -35.83
N LYS A 340 -7.44 -21.48 -36.66
CA LYS A 340 -7.82 -22.76 -37.29
C LYS A 340 -7.08 -23.08 -38.60
N SER A 341 -6.43 -22.11 -39.23
CA SER A 341 -5.93 -22.24 -40.62
C SER A 341 -4.43 -22.56 -40.71
N TYR A 342 -4.07 -23.21 -41.82
CA TYR A 342 -2.74 -23.70 -42.19
C TYR A 342 -1.73 -22.58 -42.56
N ILE A 343 -2.19 -21.33 -42.64
CA ILE A 343 -1.43 -20.23 -43.25
C ILE A 343 -0.73 -19.40 -42.15
N GLU A 344 0.57 -19.64 -42.01
CA GLU A 344 1.68 -18.73 -41.64
C GLU A 344 1.38 -17.50 -40.74
N GLY A 345 0.68 -17.68 -39.61
CA GLY A 345 0.66 -16.70 -38.51
C GLY A 345 1.28 -17.30 -37.26
N TYR A 346 1.92 -16.49 -36.41
CA TYR A 346 2.43 -16.88 -35.09
C TYR A 346 1.44 -16.44 -33.99
N PRO A 347 0.37 -17.22 -33.70
CA PRO A 347 -0.55 -16.90 -32.63
C PRO A 347 0.09 -17.16 -31.28
N TYR A 348 -0.08 -16.22 -30.36
CA TYR A 348 0.46 -16.29 -29.02
C TYR A 348 -0.67 -16.55 -28.03
N GLY A 349 -0.47 -17.43 -27.06
CA GLY A 349 -1.30 -17.46 -25.85
C GLY A 349 -1.41 -16.09 -25.16
N GLY A 350 -2.28 -16.00 -24.17
CA GLY A 350 -2.38 -14.84 -23.31
C GLY A 350 -1.58 -15.01 -22.02
N TYR A 351 -1.66 -13.99 -21.16
CA TYR A 351 -1.00 -13.98 -19.86
C TYR A 351 -2.05 -14.21 -18.78
N ILE A 352 -1.75 -15.07 -17.82
CA ILE A 352 -2.60 -15.30 -16.64
C ILE A 352 -1.70 -15.18 -15.41
N THR A 353 -1.97 -14.21 -14.54
CA THR A 353 -1.22 -13.97 -13.30
C THR A 353 -2.19 -13.98 -12.13
N LEU A 354 -1.93 -14.83 -11.15
CA LEU A 354 -2.67 -14.98 -9.91
C LEU A 354 -1.72 -14.70 -8.75
N SER A 355 -2.00 -13.69 -7.92
CA SER A 355 -1.14 -13.32 -6.80
C SER A 355 -1.94 -13.13 -5.50
N ALA A 356 -1.45 -13.68 -4.40
CA ALA A 356 -2.09 -13.62 -3.08
C ALA A 356 -1.11 -13.20 -1.96
N GLY A 357 -1.55 -12.31 -1.08
CA GLY A 357 -0.88 -11.99 0.19
C GLY A 357 -1.08 -13.07 1.28
N GLY A 358 -2.00 -14.00 1.07
CA GLY A 358 -2.19 -15.21 1.87
C GLY A 358 -1.93 -16.46 1.03
N VAL A 359 -2.81 -17.46 1.14
CA VAL A 359 -2.71 -18.70 0.38
C VAL A 359 -3.40 -18.58 -0.98
N ALA A 360 -2.68 -18.92 -2.05
CA ALA A 360 -3.25 -19.04 -3.39
C ALA A 360 -3.68 -20.49 -3.67
N THR A 361 -4.98 -20.76 -3.64
CA THR A 361 -5.56 -22.06 -4.00
C THR A 361 -6.12 -22.02 -5.43
N MET A 362 -5.50 -22.80 -6.32
CA MET A 362 -5.92 -22.93 -7.72
C MET A 362 -6.39 -24.36 -7.99
N ALA A 363 -7.69 -24.61 -7.88
CA ALA A 363 -8.30 -25.92 -8.13
C ALA A 363 -8.82 -26.11 -9.57
N GLY A 364 -8.91 -25.02 -10.35
CA GLY A 364 -9.51 -24.97 -11.68
C GLY A 364 -8.58 -25.35 -12.84
N HIS A 365 -8.99 -24.96 -14.05
CA HIS A 365 -8.22 -25.16 -15.29
C HIS A 365 -7.79 -23.81 -15.88
N LEU A 366 -6.48 -23.58 -16.01
CA LEU A 366 -5.93 -22.40 -16.66
C LEU A 366 -5.31 -22.77 -18.00
N THR A 367 -5.48 -21.91 -19.00
CA THR A 367 -4.95 -22.16 -20.34
C THR A 367 -4.45 -20.92 -21.06
N SER A 368 -3.17 -20.90 -21.43
CA SER A 368 -2.48 -19.82 -22.18
C SER A 368 -1.95 -20.31 -23.55
N LYS A 369 -2.75 -21.04 -24.31
CA LYS A 369 -2.28 -21.71 -25.55
C LYS A 369 -2.38 -20.85 -26.79
N GLY A 370 -1.34 -20.93 -27.63
CA GLY A 370 -1.41 -20.58 -29.05
C GLY A 370 -1.85 -21.78 -29.87
N TYR A 371 -2.98 -21.68 -30.58
CA TYR A 371 -3.45 -22.75 -31.48
C TYR A 371 -3.01 -22.50 -32.91
N GLY A 372 -2.72 -23.57 -33.65
CA GLY A 372 -2.25 -23.52 -35.05
C GLY A 372 -0.85 -24.12 -35.18
N SER A 373 -0.36 -24.31 -36.40
CA SER A 373 0.94 -24.98 -36.64
C SER A 373 2.13 -24.24 -36.02
N PHE A 374 2.02 -22.92 -35.90
CA PHE A 374 3.03 -22.01 -35.33
C PHE A 374 2.61 -21.41 -33.98
N GLY A 375 1.60 -22.00 -33.33
CA GLY A 375 1.07 -21.48 -32.09
C GLY A 375 2.07 -21.60 -30.93
N GLN A 376 2.19 -20.53 -30.16
CA GLN A 376 3.10 -20.42 -29.03
C GLN A 376 2.33 -20.23 -27.73
N GLY A 377 2.72 -20.96 -26.69
CA GLY A 377 2.24 -20.73 -25.35
C GLY A 377 2.74 -19.40 -24.80
N ARG A 378 2.15 -18.95 -23.71
CA ARG A 378 2.61 -17.78 -22.95
C ARG A 378 2.56 -18.09 -21.45
N THR A 379 2.68 -17.06 -20.63
CA THR A 379 2.91 -17.17 -19.19
C THR A 379 1.64 -17.53 -18.43
N LEU A 380 1.77 -18.48 -17.51
CA LEU A 380 0.86 -18.69 -16.37
C LEU A 380 1.68 -18.52 -15.09
N THR A 381 1.29 -17.61 -14.21
CA THR A 381 1.94 -17.37 -12.93
C THR A 381 0.93 -17.54 -11.80
N VAL A 382 1.32 -18.31 -10.78
CA VAL A 382 0.56 -18.44 -9.52
C VAL A 382 1.50 -18.17 -8.36
N GLU A 383 1.23 -17.12 -7.61
CA GLU A 383 2.04 -16.66 -6.48
C GLU A 383 1.19 -16.53 -5.22
N GLY A 384 1.76 -16.92 -4.09
CA GLY A 384 1.13 -16.75 -2.78
C GLY A 384 2.19 -16.60 -1.70
N THR A 385 2.20 -15.47 -0.99
CA THR A 385 3.20 -15.27 0.08
C THR A 385 2.95 -16.19 1.28
N GLY A 386 1.69 -16.53 1.58
CA GLY A 386 1.33 -17.49 2.64
C GLY A 386 1.33 -18.95 2.20
N GLY A 387 1.54 -19.24 0.91
CA GLY A 387 1.55 -20.59 0.35
C GLY A 387 0.82 -20.69 -1.00
N VAL A 388 1.06 -21.79 -1.72
CA VAL A 388 0.34 -22.12 -2.96
C VAL A 388 -0.18 -23.55 -2.89
N VAL A 389 -1.46 -23.74 -3.22
CA VAL A 389 -2.09 -25.07 -3.28
C VAL A 389 -2.67 -25.30 -4.67
N VAL A 390 -2.18 -26.34 -5.35
CA VAL A 390 -2.65 -26.81 -6.65
C VAL A 390 -3.15 -28.25 -6.50
N PRO A 391 -4.41 -28.46 -6.08
CA PRO A 391 -4.91 -29.78 -5.72
C PRO A 391 -5.10 -30.69 -6.94
N ARG A 392 -5.29 -31.98 -6.66
CA ARG A 392 -5.55 -32.99 -7.69
C ARG A 392 -6.74 -32.64 -8.57
N GLY A 393 -6.53 -32.69 -9.88
CA GLY A 393 -7.53 -32.34 -10.89
C GLY A 393 -7.38 -30.92 -11.44
N ALA A 394 -6.67 -30.04 -10.73
CA ALA A 394 -6.27 -28.74 -11.25
C ALA A 394 -5.28 -28.87 -12.41
N VAL A 395 -5.33 -27.94 -13.36
CA VAL A 395 -4.47 -27.99 -14.55
C VAL A 395 -3.98 -26.60 -14.95
N LEU A 396 -2.67 -26.48 -15.12
CA LEU A 396 -1.98 -25.35 -15.72
C LEU A 396 -1.47 -25.76 -17.11
N ASP A 397 -2.15 -25.32 -18.16
CA ASP A 397 -1.91 -25.81 -19.53
C ASP A 397 -1.41 -24.70 -20.46
N ALA A 398 -0.09 -24.59 -20.62
CA ALA A 398 0.57 -23.67 -21.53
C ALA A 398 1.07 -24.35 -22.82
N ARG A 399 0.69 -25.62 -23.05
CA ARG A 399 1.15 -26.41 -24.20
C ARG A 399 0.70 -25.80 -25.53
N SER A 400 1.56 -25.78 -26.53
CA SER A 400 1.15 -25.37 -27.89
C SER A 400 1.78 -26.27 -28.94
N LYS A 401 1.57 -25.99 -30.24
CA LYS A 401 2.19 -26.84 -31.27
C LYS A 401 3.65 -26.48 -31.48
N PHE A 402 3.96 -25.19 -31.66
CA PHE A 402 5.30 -24.76 -32.07
C PHE A 402 6.20 -24.40 -30.89
N ALA A 403 5.73 -23.60 -29.94
CA ALA A 403 6.52 -23.27 -28.74
C ALA A 403 5.67 -23.46 -27.49
N GLY A 404 6.17 -24.15 -26.47
CA GLY A 404 5.56 -24.20 -25.15
C GLY A 404 5.47 -22.81 -24.51
N GLY A 405 4.69 -22.68 -23.44
CA GLY A 405 4.66 -21.47 -22.61
C GLY A 405 5.43 -21.64 -21.31
N THR A 406 5.51 -20.59 -20.52
CA THR A 406 6.14 -20.61 -19.20
C THR A 406 5.09 -20.77 -18.12
N VAL A 407 5.33 -21.65 -17.15
CA VAL A 407 4.53 -21.75 -15.92
C VAL A 407 5.43 -21.45 -14.73
N THR A 408 5.03 -20.48 -13.91
CA THR A 408 5.73 -20.11 -12.67
C THR A 408 4.81 -20.34 -11.48
N ILE A 409 5.32 -21.03 -10.46
CA ILE A 409 4.70 -21.13 -9.14
C ILE A 409 5.69 -20.53 -8.13
N GLY A 410 5.31 -19.44 -7.47
CA GLY A 410 6.16 -18.72 -6.52
C GLY A 410 5.55 -18.67 -5.13
N SER A 411 6.33 -18.92 -4.08
CA SER A 411 5.85 -18.77 -2.70
C SER A 411 6.95 -18.58 -1.67
N ASP A 412 6.69 -17.77 -0.66
CA ASP A 412 7.48 -17.74 0.59
C ASP A 412 6.93 -18.71 1.65
N GLY A 413 5.71 -19.23 1.45
CA GLY A 413 5.07 -20.26 2.27
C GLY A 413 5.06 -21.62 1.57
N PRO A 414 4.46 -22.66 2.18
CA PRO A 414 4.45 -24.01 1.61
C PRO A 414 3.79 -24.09 0.22
N ILE A 415 4.36 -24.89 -0.68
CA ILE A 415 3.77 -25.22 -1.99
C ILE A 415 3.33 -26.68 -1.99
N ASP A 416 2.03 -26.92 -2.09
CA ASP A 416 1.44 -28.25 -2.28
C ASP A 416 0.94 -28.39 -3.72
N PHE A 417 1.69 -29.14 -4.53
CA PHE A 417 1.39 -29.37 -5.94
C PHE A 417 0.98 -30.82 -6.22
N ASP A 418 -0.31 -31.00 -6.45
CA ASP A 418 -0.97 -32.30 -6.64
C ASP A 418 -1.70 -32.37 -8.01
N GLY A 419 -1.73 -31.25 -8.74
CA GLY A 419 -2.36 -31.07 -10.06
C GLY A 419 -1.49 -31.45 -11.26
N LYS A 420 -1.73 -30.79 -12.40
CA LYS A 420 -0.99 -31.04 -13.66
C LYS A 420 -0.47 -29.75 -14.27
N ILE A 421 0.82 -29.72 -14.62
CA ILE A 421 1.43 -28.72 -15.49
C ILE A 421 1.74 -29.37 -16.85
N ASP A 422 1.40 -28.70 -17.95
CA ASP A 422 1.72 -29.15 -19.32
C ASP A 422 2.23 -27.96 -20.14
N VAL A 423 3.53 -27.96 -20.43
CA VAL A 423 4.21 -26.90 -21.19
C VAL A 423 4.80 -27.41 -22.51
N ARG A 424 4.40 -28.60 -22.96
CA ARG A 424 4.97 -29.27 -24.15
C ARG A 424 4.68 -28.57 -25.47
N ALA A 425 5.53 -28.85 -26.46
CA ALA A 425 5.26 -28.57 -27.88
C ALA A 425 4.79 -29.83 -28.63
N ASP A 426 3.62 -29.76 -29.27
CA ASP A 426 2.96 -30.89 -29.98
C ASP A 426 3.42 -31.06 -31.46
N LEU A 427 4.29 -30.22 -32.02
CA LEU A 427 4.63 -30.27 -33.47
C LEU A 427 5.55 -31.45 -33.82
N PHE A 428 4.94 -32.47 -34.43
CA PHE A 428 5.62 -33.61 -35.07
C PHE A 428 5.95 -33.31 -36.54
N LEU A 429 7.21 -33.50 -36.91
CA LEU A 429 7.73 -33.44 -38.28
C LEU A 429 6.95 -34.37 -39.22
N THR A 430 6.02 -33.81 -40.00
CA THR A 430 5.73 -34.37 -41.32
C THR A 430 6.36 -33.43 -42.34
N PRO A 431 7.32 -33.89 -43.17
CA PRO A 431 7.87 -33.07 -44.24
C PRO A 431 6.72 -32.68 -45.17
N LYS A 432 6.32 -31.41 -45.11
CA LYS A 432 5.37 -30.84 -46.05
C LYS A 432 6.14 -29.98 -47.03
N PRO A 433 5.99 -30.20 -48.35
CA PRO A 433 6.53 -29.29 -49.34
C PRO A 433 5.97 -27.90 -49.05
N ASN A 434 6.83 -26.90 -48.93
CA ASN A 434 6.36 -25.53 -49.08
C ASN A 434 5.94 -25.29 -50.54
N TYR A 435 5.32 -24.14 -50.82
CA TYR A 435 4.90 -23.74 -52.16
C TYR A 435 6.03 -23.77 -53.22
N TYR A 436 7.30 -23.79 -52.78
CA TYR A 436 8.51 -23.85 -53.60
C TYR A 436 9.14 -25.27 -53.68
N GLY A 437 8.53 -26.29 -53.09
CA GLY A 437 9.06 -27.66 -53.08
C GLY A 437 10.21 -27.90 -52.08
N TYR A 438 10.55 -26.94 -51.24
CA TYR A 438 11.50 -27.13 -50.14
C TYR A 438 10.81 -27.77 -48.94
N THR A 439 11.44 -28.81 -48.40
CA THR A 439 11.10 -29.39 -47.11
C THR A 439 11.93 -28.67 -46.04
N TYR A 440 11.26 -27.90 -45.18
CA TYR A 440 11.89 -27.37 -43.96
C TYR A 440 11.52 -28.25 -42.78
N PHE A 441 12.52 -28.64 -42.00
CA PHE A 441 12.31 -29.19 -40.66
C PHE A 441 12.07 -28.00 -39.73
N GLN A 442 10.87 -27.91 -39.17
CA GLN A 442 10.63 -26.97 -38.08
C GLN A 442 10.69 -27.73 -36.77
N GLN A 443 11.67 -27.38 -35.95
CA GLN A 443 11.74 -27.83 -34.57
C GLN A 443 10.80 -26.95 -33.74
N GLY A 444 10.03 -27.59 -32.86
CA GLY A 444 9.25 -26.89 -31.84
C GLY A 444 10.09 -26.66 -30.59
N TYR A 445 9.86 -25.53 -29.93
CA TYR A 445 10.52 -25.13 -28.69
C TYR A 445 9.69 -25.58 -27.49
N GLY A 446 10.35 -26.02 -26.43
CA GLY A 446 9.68 -26.46 -25.21
C GLY A 446 9.04 -25.28 -24.50
N GLY A 447 8.48 -25.54 -23.34
CA GLY A 447 8.14 -24.50 -22.39
C GLY A 447 8.89 -24.74 -21.10
N SER A 448 9.01 -23.70 -20.29
CA SER A 448 9.73 -23.77 -19.02
C SER A 448 8.76 -23.84 -17.85
N VAL A 449 9.17 -24.54 -16.80
CA VAL A 449 8.47 -24.54 -15.51
C VAL A 449 9.42 -24.02 -14.45
N TYR A 450 8.97 -23.04 -13.69
CA TYR A 450 9.69 -22.46 -12.56
C TYR A 450 8.88 -22.70 -11.29
N ILE A 451 9.49 -23.32 -10.28
CA ILE A 451 8.95 -23.40 -8.92
C ILE A 451 9.99 -22.76 -8.01
N GLU A 452 9.68 -21.60 -7.46
CA GLU A 452 10.66 -20.71 -6.83
C GLU A 452 10.18 -20.18 -5.48
N GLY A 453 11.12 -19.92 -4.59
CA GLY A 453 10.92 -19.18 -3.34
C GLY A 453 11.40 -19.93 -2.10
N ASN A 454 11.30 -19.30 -0.93
CA ASN A 454 11.75 -19.86 0.35
C ASN A 454 10.76 -20.89 0.92
N ALA A 455 10.21 -21.73 0.06
CA ALA A 455 9.09 -22.63 0.35
C ALA A 455 9.54 -24.08 0.55
N ASP A 456 8.86 -24.78 1.46
CA ASP A 456 8.81 -26.24 1.42
C ASP A 456 7.84 -26.68 0.32
N VAL A 457 8.33 -27.49 -0.62
CA VAL A 457 7.59 -27.91 -1.81
C VAL A 457 7.33 -29.41 -1.80
N THR A 458 6.05 -29.75 -1.99
CA THR A 458 5.59 -31.13 -2.16
C THR A 458 4.99 -31.31 -3.55
N ILE A 459 5.44 -32.33 -4.27
CA ILE A 459 4.97 -32.67 -5.63
C ILE A 459 4.35 -34.07 -5.61
N GLY A 460 3.03 -34.14 -5.49
CA GLY A 460 2.22 -35.34 -5.74
C GLY A 460 1.63 -35.40 -7.17
N GLY A 461 1.67 -34.26 -7.87
CA GLY A 461 1.11 -34.06 -9.21
C GLY A 461 2.01 -34.47 -10.37
N ARG A 462 1.70 -33.97 -11.57
CA ARG A 462 2.45 -34.26 -12.80
C ARG A 462 2.91 -32.99 -13.51
N ILE A 463 4.20 -32.88 -13.74
CA ILE A 463 4.83 -31.81 -14.51
C ILE A 463 5.35 -32.39 -15.81
N PHE A 464 4.78 -31.95 -16.92
CA PHE A 464 5.19 -32.36 -18.27
C PHE A 464 5.82 -31.18 -19.00
N GLY A 465 7.08 -31.34 -19.37
CA GLY A 465 7.76 -30.50 -20.36
C GLY A 465 8.28 -31.35 -21.52
N ALA A 466 8.84 -30.67 -22.52
CA ALA A 466 9.80 -31.17 -23.52
C ALA A 466 9.69 -30.40 -24.84
N ALA A 467 10.85 -30.20 -25.48
CA ALA A 467 11.04 -29.57 -26.78
C ALA A 467 11.55 -30.54 -27.86
N ASN A 468 11.52 -30.07 -29.11
CA ASN A 468 12.34 -30.61 -30.21
C ASN A 468 13.61 -29.75 -30.47
N GLY A 469 13.80 -28.65 -29.73
CA GLY A 469 15.00 -27.77 -29.70
C GLY A 469 14.82 -26.60 -28.71
N GLY A 470 15.90 -26.02 -28.15
CA GLY A 470 15.88 -24.93 -27.15
C GLY A 470 16.35 -25.33 -25.74
N SER A 471 16.71 -24.34 -24.90
CA SER A 471 17.22 -24.49 -23.51
C SER A 471 16.11 -24.49 -22.45
N ASP A 472 14.94 -25.05 -22.77
CA ASP A 472 13.76 -25.01 -21.92
C ASP A 472 13.72 -26.23 -20.98
N GLY A 473 13.39 -26.04 -19.70
CA GLY A 473 13.46 -27.12 -18.71
C GLY A 473 12.55 -26.91 -17.50
N VAL A 474 12.69 -27.78 -16.50
CA VAL A 474 12.11 -27.59 -15.17
C VAL A 474 13.18 -27.02 -14.25
N HIS A 475 12.91 -25.85 -13.71
CA HIS A 475 13.73 -25.14 -12.75
C HIS A 475 13.00 -25.15 -11.41
N ILE A 476 13.63 -25.69 -10.38
CA ILE A 476 13.10 -25.69 -9.02
C ILE A 476 14.17 -25.10 -8.12
N ASP A 477 13.86 -24.01 -7.42
CA ASP A 477 14.76 -23.33 -6.49
C ASP A 477 14.02 -23.05 -5.18
N VAL A 478 14.21 -23.93 -4.19
CA VAL A 478 13.31 -24.06 -3.04
C VAL A 478 14.02 -24.49 -1.76
N CYS A 479 13.34 -24.35 -0.62
CA CYS A 479 13.89 -24.76 0.67
C CYS A 479 14.04 -26.26 0.82
N ARG A 480 12.91 -26.97 0.79
CA ARG A 480 12.87 -28.43 0.80
C ARG A 480 12.03 -28.91 -0.35
N LEU A 481 12.43 -30.03 -0.94
CA LEU A 481 11.69 -30.64 -2.04
C LEU A 481 11.37 -32.09 -1.73
N THR A 482 10.08 -32.43 -1.73
CA THR A 482 9.60 -33.81 -1.68
C THR A 482 8.81 -34.14 -2.95
N ILE A 483 9.27 -35.14 -3.70
CA ILE A 483 8.47 -35.77 -4.76
C ILE A 483 7.79 -37.00 -4.17
N GLU A 484 6.48 -36.92 -3.99
CA GLU A 484 5.67 -37.96 -3.34
C GLU A 484 5.45 -39.19 -4.23
N PRO A 485 4.96 -40.32 -3.65
CA PRO A 485 4.53 -41.46 -4.45
C PRO A 485 3.48 -41.07 -5.51
N GLY A 486 3.80 -41.32 -6.79
CA GLY A 486 2.96 -40.94 -7.92
C GLY A 486 3.24 -39.53 -8.48
N GLY A 487 4.00 -38.71 -7.75
CA GLY A 487 4.56 -37.45 -8.22
C GLY A 487 5.52 -37.68 -9.38
N ARG A 488 5.40 -36.87 -10.44
CA ARG A 488 6.16 -37.09 -11.67
C ARG A 488 6.58 -35.78 -12.34
N ILE A 489 7.89 -35.61 -12.50
CA ILE A 489 8.52 -34.64 -13.39
C ILE A 489 9.03 -35.39 -14.61
N ASP A 490 8.47 -35.10 -15.79
CA ASP A 490 8.71 -35.85 -17.01
C ASP A 490 8.98 -34.95 -18.22
N GLN A 491 10.26 -34.87 -18.58
CA GLN A 491 10.81 -34.16 -19.73
C GLN A 491 11.13 -35.11 -20.91
N THR A 492 10.54 -36.31 -20.95
CA THR A 492 10.90 -37.33 -21.98
C THR A 492 10.13 -37.23 -23.30
N HIS A 493 9.23 -36.24 -23.44
CA HIS A 493 8.24 -36.20 -24.52
C HIS A 493 8.72 -35.55 -25.83
N GLY A 494 10.00 -35.17 -25.92
CA GLY A 494 10.61 -34.54 -27.11
C GLY A 494 11.31 -35.52 -28.05
N MET A 495 11.85 -35.02 -29.18
CA MET A 495 12.61 -35.83 -30.13
C MET A 495 13.89 -36.43 -29.52
N PRO A 496 14.32 -37.64 -29.97
CA PRO A 496 15.54 -38.31 -29.47
C PRO A 496 16.84 -37.50 -29.63
N ASP A 497 16.90 -36.62 -30.62
CA ASP A 497 18.09 -35.87 -31.04
C ASP A 497 17.97 -34.33 -30.81
N GLY A 498 16.96 -33.87 -30.05
CA GLY A 498 16.78 -32.45 -29.72
C GLY A 498 17.57 -32.01 -28.49
N ASP A 499 17.79 -30.70 -28.34
CA ASP A 499 18.52 -30.06 -27.22
C ASP A 499 18.03 -30.49 -25.81
N ASP A 500 18.82 -30.10 -24.81
CA ASP A 500 18.79 -30.53 -23.41
C ASP A 500 17.51 -30.05 -22.67
N ASP A 501 16.49 -30.91 -22.52
CA ASP A 501 15.32 -30.65 -21.68
C ASP A 501 15.65 -30.91 -20.20
N ASP A 502 16.40 -30.02 -19.57
CA ASP A 502 16.98 -30.29 -18.27
C ASP A 502 15.99 -30.21 -17.10
N ASN A 503 16.26 -31.02 -16.07
CA ASN A 503 15.73 -30.80 -14.74
C ASN A 503 16.84 -30.19 -13.88
N LEU A 504 16.70 -28.89 -13.58
CA LEU A 504 17.62 -28.09 -12.80
C LEU A 504 17.00 -27.82 -11.44
N ILE A 505 17.49 -28.52 -10.42
CA ILE A 505 16.95 -28.45 -9.07
C ILE A 505 18.02 -27.88 -8.14
N THR A 506 17.69 -26.80 -7.46
CA THR A 506 18.45 -26.21 -6.36
C THR A 506 17.63 -26.39 -5.09
N VAL A 507 18.21 -27.01 -4.07
CA VAL A 507 17.60 -27.17 -2.75
C VAL A 507 18.51 -26.61 -1.68
N HIS A 508 17.92 -25.80 -0.81
CA HIS A 508 18.66 -25.09 0.22
C HIS A 508 18.84 -25.94 1.49
N GLU A 509 17.93 -26.87 1.80
CA GLU A 509 18.02 -27.73 2.99
C GLU A 509 18.01 -29.24 2.70
N SER A 510 16.92 -29.75 2.12
CA SER A 510 16.80 -31.20 1.89
C SER A 510 15.96 -31.54 0.68
N MET A 511 16.30 -32.67 0.05
CA MET A 511 15.55 -33.22 -1.06
C MET A 511 15.27 -34.69 -0.85
N ARG A 512 14.04 -35.10 -1.18
CA ARG A 512 13.62 -36.48 -1.14
C ARG A 512 12.75 -36.82 -2.36
N ILE A 513 13.04 -37.95 -2.99
CA ILE A 513 12.15 -38.59 -3.96
C ILE A 513 11.70 -39.89 -3.34
N GLU A 514 10.42 -39.96 -2.97
CA GLU A 514 9.83 -41.14 -2.34
C GLU A 514 9.72 -42.33 -3.33
N PRO A 515 9.52 -43.56 -2.83
CA PRO A 515 9.18 -44.70 -3.68
C PRO A 515 8.03 -44.35 -4.64
N ASP A 516 8.12 -44.79 -5.90
CA ASP A 516 7.20 -44.46 -7.00
C ASP A 516 7.15 -42.98 -7.42
N GLY A 517 7.91 -42.09 -6.78
CA GLY A 517 8.22 -40.76 -7.30
C GLY A 517 9.11 -40.84 -8.53
N VAL A 518 8.92 -39.94 -9.49
CA VAL A 518 9.62 -39.98 -10.78
C VAL A 518 10.21 -38.63 -11.17
N LEU A 519 11.51 -38.63 -11.47
CA LEU A 519 12.25 -37.52 -12.07
C LEU A 519 12.95 -38.01 -13.33
N VAL A 520 12.44 -37.66 -14.51
CA VAL A 520 13.02 -38.14 -15.76
C VAL A 520 13.16 -37.07 -16.82
N THR A 521 14.24 -37.18 -17.59
CA THR A 521 14.48 -36.43 -18.82
C THR A 521 15.01 -37.35 -19.93
N LYS A 522 15.21 -36.80 -21.12
CA LYS A 522 15.76 -37.49 -22.31
C LYS A 522 17.09 -38.17 -21.98
N PRO A 523 17.24 -39.48 -22.25
CA PRO A 523 18.48 -40.21 -21.93
C PRO A 523 19.74 -39.79 -22.70
N SER A 524 19.59 -39.17 -23.89
CA SER A 524 20.68 -38.84 -24.80
C SER A 524 21.22 -37.42 -24.66
N THR A 525 20.40 -36.48 -24.18
CA THR A 525 20.71 -35.04 -24.19
C THR A 525 20.39 -34.36 -22.86
N GLY A 526 19.23 -34.65 -22.24
CA GLY A 526 18.83 -34.02 -20.99
C GLY A 526 19.62 -34.50 -19.76
N ILE A 527 19.84 -33.59 -18.81
CA ILE A 527 20.45 -33.89 -17.51
C ILE A 527 19.47 -33.68 -16.35
N ASN A 528 19.61 -34.53 -15.33
CA ASN A 528 19.04 -34.27 -14.00
C ASN A 528 20.17 -33.69 -13.15
N ARG A 529 20.17 -32.37 -12.90
CA ARG A 529 21.16 -31.72 -12.06
C ARG A 529 20.51 -31.29 -10.75
N ILE A 530 21.09 -31.74 -9.64
CA ILE A 530 20.61 -31.45 -8.30
C ILE A 530 21.75 -30.76 -7.54
N THR A 531 21.58 -29.48 -7.26
CA THR A 531 22.45 -28.65 -6.44
C THR A 531 21.90 -28.62 -5.02
N TYR A 532 22.73 -28.91 -4.01
CA TYR A 532 22.32 -28.93 -2.60
C TYR A 532 23.38 -28.32 -1.69
N ARG A 533 22.94 -27.70 -0.59
CA ARG A 533 23.79 -26.92 0.34
C ARG A 533 24.77 -27.78 1.14
N ASP A 534 24.25 -28.72 1.93
CA ASP A 534 25.00 -29.43 2.96
C ASP A 534 25.42 -30.85 2.51
N PRO A 535 26.73 -31.15 2.39
CA PRO A 535 27.20 -32.50 2.06
C PRO A 535 26.82 -33.57 3.09
N ALA A 536 26.48 -33.21 4.33
CA ALA A 536 25.98 -34.13 5.35
C ALA A 536 24.48 -34.47 5.19
N LYS A 537 23.74 -33.69 4.39
CA LYS A 537 22.32 -33.90 4.04
C LYS A 537 22.16 -34.19 2.53
N PRO A 538 22.76 -35.26 1.98
CA PRO A 538 22.64 -35.55 0.55
C PRO A 538 21.19 -35.88 0.16
N PRO A 539 20.76 -35.55 -1.08
CA PRO A 539 19.44 -35.89 -1.59
C PRO A 539 19.12 -37.39 -1.45
N VAL A 540 17.93 -37.71 -0.92
CA VAL A 540 17.48 -39.09 -0.72
C VAL A 540 16.61 -39.54 -1.89
N LEU A 541 17.17 -40.37 -2.77
CA LEU A 541 16.55 -40.75 -4.04
C LEU A 541 16.04 -42.20 -4.00
N LEU A 542 14.83 -42.42 -3.46
CA LEU A 542 14.20 -43.75 -3.39
C LEU A 542 13.33 -44.07 -4.62
N GLY A 543 12.89 -43.04 -5.33
CA GLY A 543 12.13 -43.17 -6.57
C GLY A 543 12.98 -43.36 -7.82
N ARG A 544 12.35 -43.23 -9.00
CA ARG A 544 13.02 -43.38 -10.29
C ARG A 544 13.61 -42.05 -10.74
N VAL A 545 14.94 -42.00 -10.86
CA VAL A 545 15.67 -40.92 -11.52
C VAL A 545 16.35 -41.43 -12.78
N SER A 546 16.14 -40.81 -13.94
CA SER A 546 16.75 -41.23 -15.21
C SER A 546 16.91 -40.07 -16.19
N PRO A 547 18.10 -39.83 -16.78
CA PRO A 547 19.39 -40.46 -16.48
C PRO A 547 19.86 -40.23 -15.03
N GLU A 548 20.94 -40.90 -14.62
CA GLU A 548 21.50 -40.74 -13.27
C GLU A 548 21.78 -39.27 -12.95
N PRO A 549 21.45 -38.77 -11.74
CA PRO A 549 21.55 -37.35 -11.46
C PRO A 549 23.00 -36.91 -11.26
N GLN A 550 23.31 -35.73 -11.76
CA GLN A 550 24.51 -34.98 -11.42
C GLN A 550 24.28 -34.26 -10.09
N LEU A 551 24.91 -34.75 -9.03
CA LEU A 551 24.85 -34.14 -7.70
C LEU A 551 25.96 -33.10 -7.55
N ILE A 552 25.59 -31.85 -7.23
CA ILE A 552 26.52 -30.73 -7.02
C ILE A 552 26.32 -30.21 -5.59
N VAL A 553 27.40 -30.17 -4.81
CA VAL A 553 27.38 -29.54 -3.48
C VAL A 553 27.73 -28.07 -3.66
N ASP A 554 26.89 -27.17 -3.18
CA ASP A 554 27.15 -25.73 -3.15
C ASP A 554 26.91 -25.16 -1.74
N PRO A 555 27.96 -25.09 -0.90
CA PRO A 555 27.85 -24.57 0.46
C PRO A 555 27.59 -23.05 0.53
N SER A 556 27.59 -22.35 -0.62
CA SER A 556 27.31 -20.92 -0.67
C SER A 556 25.81 -20.58 -0.76
N LEU A 557 24.97 -21.60 -0.97
CA LEU A 557 23.51 -21.45 -0.89
C LEU A 557 23.11 -21.03 0.54
N SER A 558 22.16 -20.11 0.62
CA SER A 558 21.56 -19.72 1.90
C SER A 558 20.85 -20.93 2.54
N GLY A 559 20.95 -21.08 3.86
CA GLY A 559 20.08 -21.99 4.60
C GLY A 559 18.64 -21.50 4.55
N CYS A 560 17.70 -22.42 4.74
CA CYS A 560 16.32 -22.02 4.94
C CYS A 560 16.01 -21.87 6.42
N PRO A 561 15.12 -20.95 6.81
CA PRO A 561 14.69 -20.83 8.19
C PRO A 561 14.17 -22.17 8.71
N VAL A 562 14.87 -22.74 9.70
CA VAL A 562 14.47 -23.97 10.38
C VAL A 562 14.53 -23.75 11.87
N CYS A 563 13.40 -23.33 12.43
CA CYS A 563 13.40 -23.09 13.85
C CYS A 563 13.72 -24.34 14.67
N GLY A 564 14.71 -24.20 15.54
CA GLY A 564 15.19 -25.20 16.48
C GLY A 564 16.31 -26.08 15.96
N ASN A 565 17.13 -25.60 15.02
CA ASN A 565 18.25 -26.36 14.43
C ASN A 565 19.64 -25.96 14.97
N LEU A 566 19.72 -25.01 15.92
CA LEU A 566 20.92 -24.35 16.46
C LEU A 566 21.68 -23.43 15.49
N GLU A 567 21.10 -23.08 14.35
CA GLU A 567 21.62 -22.12 13.38
C GLU A 567 20.63 -20.96 13.27
N ILE A 568 21.06 -19.70 13.48
CA ILE A 568 20.19 -18.55 13.21
C ILE A 568 20.13 -18.35 11.68
N ASP A 569 19.05 -18.82 11.08
CA ASP A 569 18.80 -18.78 9.63
C ASP A 569 18.17 -17.44 9.18
N GLN A 570 18.05 -17.24 7.87
CA GLN A 570 17.48 -16.01 7.33
C GLN A 570 16.00 -15.86 7.74
N GLY A 571 15.69 -14.80 8.50
CA GLY A 571 14.35 -14.51 8.99
C GLY A 571 14.14 -14.88 10.45
N GLU A 572 15.09 -15.57 11.06
CA GLU A 572 15.11 -15.88 12.50
C GLU A 572 15.82 -14.76 13.27
N SER A 573 15.36 -14.50 14.50
CA SER A 573 16.05 -13.61 15.44
C SER A 573 16.72 -14.36 16.60
N CYS A 574 16.39 -15.64 16.78
CA CYS A 574 17.00 -16.58 17.71
C CYS A 574 16.90 -18.00 17.12
N ASP A 575 17.73 -18.94 17.60
CA ASP A 575 17.51 -20.39 17.44
C ASP A 575 18.23 -21.10 18.60
N ASP A 576 17.48 -21.81 19.43
CA ASP A 576 17.97 -22.49 20.63
C ASP A 576 17.97 -24.02 20.53
N GLY A 577 17.79 -24.55 19.32
CA GLY A 577 17.85 -25.99 19.06
C GLY A 577 16.58 -26.75 19.37
N ASN A 578 15.46 -26.06 19.60
CA ASN A 578 14.15 -26.69 19.68
C ASN A 578 13.00 -25.72 19.26
N GLN A 579 11.74 -26.15 19.37
CA GLN A 579 10.55 -25.35 18.99
C GLN A 579 9.61 -25.08 20.17
N GLN A 580 10.13 -25.15 21.40
CA GLN A 580 9.34 -25.01 22.61
C GLN A 580 9.31 -23.56 23.05
N SER A 581 8.25 -22.83 22.71
CA SER A 581 8.06 -21.50 23.27
C SER A 581 8.14 -21.47 24.81
N GLY A 582 8.72 -20.41 25.35
CA GLY A 582 8.93 -20.15 26.78
C GLY A 582 10.34 -20.44 27.30
N ASP A 583 11.30 -20.79 26.44
CA ASP A 583 12.70 -21.07 26.78
C ASP A 583 13.70 -20.01 26.27
N GLY A 584 13.20 -18.94 25.64
CA GLY A 584 14.03 -17.86 25.10
C GLY A 584 14.06 -17.81 23.57
N CYS A 585 13.49 -18.80 22.88
CA CYS A 585 13.20 -18.70 21.45
C CYS A 585 11.82 -19.26 21.10
N ARG A 586 10.99 -18.50 20.38
CA ARG A 586 9.63 -18.96 20.07
C ARG A 586 9.71 -20.10 19.07
N SER A 587 8.63 -20.87 18.97
CA SER A 587 8.50 -21.94 17.96
C SER A 587 8.59 -21.46 16.49
N ASP A 588 8.53 -20.14 16.25
CA ASP A 588 8.74 -19.49 14.94
C ASP A 588 10.14 -18.84 14.81
N CYS A 589 11.04 -19.16 15.74
CA CYS A 589 12.41 -18.65 15.87
C CYS A 589 12.53 -17.14 15.82
N GLN A 590 11.50 -16.53 16.39
CA GLN A 590 11.54 -15.15 16.78
C GLN A 590 11.85 -15.06 18.27
N ASP A 591 12.69 -14.11 18.62
CA ASP A 591 12.98 -13.78 20.00
C ASP A 591 11.65 -13.61 20.76
N GLU A 592 11.52 -14.29 21.90
CA GLU A 592 10.28 -14.25 22.70
C GLU A 592 10.16 -12.93 23.47
N GLY A 593 11.23 -12.13 23.49
CA GLY A 593 11.37 -11.01 24.40
C GLY A 593 11.01 -11.43 25.83
N CYS A 594 10.35 -10.53 26.55
CA CYS A 594 9.89 -10.78 27.93
C CYS A 594 8.37 -11.05 27.99
N ILE A 595 7.78 -11.79 27.04
CA ILE A 595 6.33 -12.03 26.98
C ILE A 595 6.03 -13.52 26.76
N ALA A 596 5.27 -14.14 27.67
CA ALA A 596 4.73 -15.49 27.44
C ALA A 596 3.42 -15.45 26.66
N GLN A 597 3.20 -16.47 25.82
CA GLN A 597 1.88 -16.78 25.24
C GLN A 597 1.01 -17.56 26.23
N THR A 598 -0.24 -17.11 26.44
CA THR A 598 -1.31 -17.92 27.05
C THR A 598 -2.18 -18.58 25.97
N PRO A 599 -2.64 -19.83 26.14
CA PRO A 599 -3.53 -20.48 25.17
C PRO A 599 -4.88 -19.76 25.03
N PRO A 600 -5.52 -19.76 23.83
CA PRO A 600 -6.79 -19.07 23.62
C PRO A 600 -7.95 -19.57 24.51
N PRO A 601 -8.91 -18.70 24.89
CA PRO A 601 -9.08 -17.33 24.41
C PRO A 601 -8.71 -16.28 25.48
N GLY A 602 -7.62 -15.52 25.26
CA GLY A 602 -7.33 -14.31 26.05
C GLY A 602 -5.98 -13.65 25.76
N TYR A 603 -6.01 -12.33 25.55
CA TYR A 603 -4.93 -11.34 25.75
C TYR A 603 -5.63 -10.00 26.14
N PRO A 604 -5.00 -9.10 26.93
CA PRO A 604 -3.71 -8.47 26.60
C PRO A 604 -2.56 -8.75 27.59
N ALA A 605 -1.36 -8.47 27.10
CA ALA A 605 -0.05 -8.93 27.55
C ALA A 605 0.27 -8.71 29.04
N VAL A 606 0.84 -9.75 29.66
CA VAL A 606 1.55 -9.64 30.95
C VAL A 606 3.03 -9.96 30.66
N PRO A 607 3.98 -9.08 31.01
CA PRO A 607 5.40 -9.41 30.99
C PRO A 607 5.68 -10.60 31.91
N LEU A 608 6.52 -11.56 31.49
CA LEU A 608 6.91 -12.74 32.27
C LEU A 608 7.59 -12.40 33.61
N CYS A 609 8.04 -11.16 33.79
CA CYS A 609 8.69 -10.66 34.99
C CYS A 609 7.69 -10.30 36.12
N PHE A 610 6.38 -10.23 35.84
CA PHE A 610 5.39 -9.76 36.80
C PHE A 610 5.10 -10.78 37.91
N ASP A 611 5.58 -10.51 39.13
CA ASP A 611 5.38 -11.40 40.29
C ASP A 611 4.10 -11.08 41.08
N GLY A 612 3.41 -10.00 40.73
CA GLY A 612 2.17 -9.58 41.36
C GLY A 612 2.35 -8.90 42.71
N ASP A 613 3.58 -8.57 43.12
CA ASP A 613 3.85 -7.74 44.28
C ASP A 613 3.80 -6.26 43.87
N ALA A 614 2.88 -5.50 44.48
CA ALA A 614 2.75 -4.08 44.21
C ALA A 614 3.95 -3.25 44.70
N CYS A 615 4.82 -3.85 45.53
CA CYS A 615 6.02 -3.20 46.05
C CYS A 615 7.28 -3.48 45.21
N THR A 616 7.20 -4.12 44.03
CA THR A 616 8.35 -4.35 43.14
C THR A 616 8.16 -3.73 41.77
N VAL A 617 9.27 -3.25 41.19
CA VAL A 617 9.38 -2.94 39.76
C VAL A 617 10.09 -4.11 39.10
N ASP A 618 9.38 -4.73 38.17
CA ASP A 618 9.82 -5.92 37.47
C ASP A 618 10.63 -5.52 36.23
N VAL A 619 11.96 -5.61 36.33
CA VAL A 619 12.90 -5.24 35.26
C VAL A 619 13.35 -6.48 34.52
N CYS A 620 13.18 -6.48 33.20
CA CYS A 620 13.66 -7.53 32.33
C CYS A 620 14.92 -7.07 31.56
N ASP A 621 15.99 -7.86 31.63
CA ASP A 621 17.17 -7.71 30.76
C ASP A 621 16.99 -8.57 29.50
N PRO A 622 16.77 -7.96 28.32
CA PRO A 622 16.53 -8.71 27.09
C PRO A 622 17.79 -9.35 26.50
N VAL A 623 18.99 -8.99 26.97
CA VAL A 623 20.27 -9.56 26.50
C VAL A 623 20.76 -10.67 27.42
N ALA A 624 20.54 -10.53 28.73
CA ALA A 624 20.95 -11.55 29.72
C ALA A 624 19.85 -12.57 30.06
N HIS A 625 18.62 -12.38 29.55
CA HIS A 625 17.45 -13.25 29.77
C HIS A 625 17.17 -13.45 31.27
N ALA A 626 17.26 -12.39 32.07
CA ALA A 626 17.12 -12.43 33.52
C ALA A 626 16.02 -11.46 34.01
N CYS A 627 15.22 -11.94 34.96
CA CYS A 627 14.17 -11.15 35.64
C CYS A 627 14.68 -10.66 37.00
N SER A 628 14.40 -9.39 37.30
CA SER A 628 14.80 -8.72 38.54
C SER A 628 13.62 -7.94 39.11
N ASN A 629 13.12 -8.37 40.27
CA ASN A 629 12.01 -7.72 40.98
C ASN A 629 12.62 -6.83 42.06
N ILE A 630 12.77 -5.54 41.74
CA ILE A 630 13.47 -4.57 42.59
C ILE A 630 12.42 -3.89 43.45
N LEU A 631 12.59 -3.89 44.77
CA LEU A 631 11.69 -3.18 45.69
C LEU A 631 11.56 -1.70 45.30
N SER A 632 10.35 -1.28 44.93
CA SER A 632 10.02 0.10 44.54
C SER A 632 8.51 0.31 44.61
N CYS A 633 8.08 1.28 45.40
CA CYS A 633 6.66 1.64 45.61
C CYS A 633 6.25 2.93 44.88
N GLU A 634 7.04 3.42 43.93
CA GLU A 634 6.81 4.72 43.28
C GLU A 634 5.57 4.70 42.36
N GLU A 635 4.50 5.42 42.72
CA GLU A 635 3.27 5.49 41.88
C GLU A 635 3.30 6.60 40.82
N GLY A 636 4.45 7.27 40.65
CA GLY A 636 4.65 8.30 39.62
C GLY A 636 4.06 9.67 39.98
N VAL A 637 3.65 9.87 41.24
CA VAL A 637 3.28 11.19 41.78
C VAL A 637 4.49 11.77 42.51
N ALA A 638 5.21 12.68 41.86
CA ALA A 638 6.54 13.13 42.27
C ALA A 638 6.65 13.76 43.69
N CYS A 639 5.52 14.08 44.34
CA CYS A 639 5.49 14.74 45.63
C CYS A 639 4.99 13.89 46.79
N THR A 640 4.76 12.60 46.56
CA THR A 640 4.48 11.66 47.65
C THR A 640 5.77 10.96 48.08
N VAL A 641 5.88 10.71 49.38
CA VAL A 641 6.86 9.78 49.93
C VAL A 641 6.19 8.42 50.00
N ASP A 642 6.73 7.49 49.22
CA ASP A 642 6.16 6.17 49.00
C ASP A 642 6.88 5.12 49.87
N GLU A 643 6.18 4.48 50.80
CA GLU A 643 6.72 3.47 51.70
C GLU A 643 5.95 2.14 51.56
N CYS A 644 6.67 1.02 51.42
CA CYS A 644 6.04 -0.30 51.44
C CYS A 644 5.84 -0.78 52.88
N VAL A 645 4.59 -0.80 53.35
CA VAL A 645 4.22 -1.27 54.69
C VAL A 645 3.39 -2.55 54.58
N ALA A 646 3.97 -3.67 55.02
CA ALA A 646 3.31 -4.98 55.04
C ALA A 646 2.79 -5.49 53.67
N GLY A 647 3.52 -5.21 52.58
CA GLY A 647 3.19 -5.67 51.23
C GLY A 647 2.13 -4.81 50.52
N ALA A 648 1.90 -3.59 51.02
CA ALA A 648 1.08 -2.58 50.36
C ALA A 648 1.87 -1.26 50.28
N CYS A 649 1.81 -0.59 49.12
CA CYS A 649 2.37 0.74 48.97
C CYS A 649 1.50 1.78 49.68
N GLN A 650 2.14 2.59 50.50
CA GLN A 650 1.54 3.73 51.17
C GLN A 650 2.20 5.00 50.66
N HIS A 651 1.38 5.92 50.13
CA HIS A 651 1.84 7.17 49.53
C HIS A 651 1.44 8.33 50.43
N THR A 652 2.41 9.07 50.97
CA THR A 652 2.16 10.19 51.89
C THR A 652 2.57 11.50 51.23
N ALA A 653 1.64 12.42 51.03
CA ALA A 653 1.94 13.73 50.45
C ALA A 653 2.96 14.51 51.28
N ASP A 654 3.97 15.07 50.61
CA ASP A 654 4.99 15.93 51.18
C ASP A 654 5.13 17.20 50.34
N ASP A 655 4.63 18.32 50.84
CA ASP A 655 4.66 19.62 50.16
C ASP A 655 6.10 20.08 49.86
N THR A 656 7.10 19.62 50.63
CA THR A 656 8.50 19.99 50.39
C THR A 656 9.08 19.39 49.12
N LEU A 657 8.43 18.36 48.57
CA LEU A 657 8.79 17.77 47.29
C LEU A 657 8.14 18.48 46.10
N CYS A 658 7.28 19.47 46.36
CA CYS A 658 6.66 20.31 45.35
C CYS A 658 7.33 21.66 45.15
N ASP A 659 8.46 21.94 45.79
CA ASP A 659 9.16 23.22 45.64
C ASP A 659 9.58 23.45 44.17
N ASP A 660 8.96 24.41 43.47
CA ASP A 660 9.36 24.79 42.10
C ASP A 660 10.51 25.80 42.06
N GLY A 661 11.00 26.23 43.22
CA GLY A 661 12.07 27.20 43.35
C GLY A 661 11.65 28.62 42.96
N ASP A 662 10.35 28.90 42.80
CA ASP A 662 9.84 30.27 42.76
C ASP A 662 9.49 30.73 44.17
N ASP A 663 10.29 31.62 44.75
CA ASP A 663 9.99 32.19 46.07
C ASP A 663 8.63 32.93 46.11
N CYS A 664 8.04 33.23 44.95
CA CYS A 664 6.74 33.85 44.78
C CYS A 664 5.59 32.86 44.54
N SER A 665 5.80 31.56 44.73
CA SER A 665 4.78 30.52 44.74
C SER A 665 4.62 29.92 46.15
N ILE A 666 3.47 29.29 46.39
CA ILE A 666 3.15 28.47 47.55
C ILE A 666 2.83 27.08 47.01
N ASP A 667 3.66 26.13 47.40
CA ASP A 667 3.69 24.83 46.75
C ASP A 667 3.07 23.78 47.67
N VAL A 668 2.08 23.08 47.15
CA VAL A 668 1.28 22.10 47.90
C VAL A 668 1.19 20.82 47.10
N CYS A 669 1.50 19.70 47.74
CA CYS A 669 1.37 18.37 47.17
C CYS A 669 -0.07 17.87 47.30
N ASN A 670 -0.68 17.56 46.17
CA ASN A 670 -1.91 16.78 46.13
C ASN A 670 -1.57 15.30 45.86
N PRO A 671 -1.95 14.36 46.75
CA PRO A 671 -1.59 12.94 46.62
C PRO A 671 -2.26 12.22 45.44
N THR A 672 -3.15 12.86 44.69
CA THR A 672 -3.81 12.26 43.51
C THR A 672 -3.43 12.97 42.21
N THR A 673 -3.18 14.28 42.26
CA THR A 673 -2.95 15.09 41.06
C THR A 673 -1.53 15.66 40.96
N GLY A 674 -0.68 15.44 41.97
CA GLY A 674 0.68 15.98 42.02
C GLY A 674 0.74 17.41 42.54
N CYS A 675 1.85 18.09 42.27
CA CYS A 675 2.11 19.43 42.79
C CYS A 675 1.17 20.49 42.24
N THR A 676 0.77 21.38 43.14
CA THR A 676 -0.03 22.56 42.82
C THR A 676 0.64 23.80 43.39
N TYR A 677 0.68 24.85 42.58
CA TYR A 677 1.44 26.09 42.83
C TYR A 677 0.44 27.26 42.87
N ALA A 678 0.50 28.09 43.92
CA ALA A 678 -0.36 29.27 44.07
C ALA A 678 0.47 30.52 44.41
N ASP A 679 0.13 31.69 43.85
CA ASP A 679 0.92 32.91 44.05
C ASP A 679 1.09 33.28 45.55
N ALA A 680 2.32 33.54 45.96
CA ALA A 680 2.66 34.08 47.26
C ALA A 680 2.21 35.55 47.38
N PRO A 681 1.95 36.06 48.61
CA PRO A 681 1.50 37.44 48.80
C PRO A 681 2.48 38.49 48.27
N ASP A 682 1.95 39.56 47.67
CA ASP A 682 2.75 40.71 47.23
C ASP A 682 3.60 41.28 48.38
N GLY A 683 4.87 41.57 48.09
CA GLY A 683 5.86 42.06 49.04
C GLY A 683 6.63 40.96 49.78
N THR A 684 6.37 39.68 49.51
CA THR A 684 7.20 38.57 50.01
C THR A 684 8.62 38.73 49.45
N PRO A 685 9.67 38.70 50.29
CA PRO A 685 11.06 38.75 49.80
C PRO A 685 11.33 37.57 48.88
N CYS A 686 11.99 37.81 47.75
CA CYS A 686 12.30 36.79 46.76
C CYS A 686 13.65 37.10 46.09
N GLU A 687 14.30 36.06 45.59
CA GLU A 687 15.51 36.18 44.79
C GLU A 687 15.15 36.04 43.29
N ASP A 688 15.50 37.02 42.44
CA ASP A 688 15.14 36.98 41.01
C ASP A 688 16.13 36.19 40.13
N GLY A 689 17.14 35.58 40.78
CA GLY A 689 18.17 34.76 40.16
C GLY A 689 19.21 35.54 39.34
N ASP A 690 19.22 36.88 39.36
CA ASP A 690 20.31 37.68 38.81
C ASP A 690 21.43 37.84 39.83
N PRO A 691 22.65 37.35 39.57
CA PRO A 691 23.76 37.63 40.48
C PRO A 691 24.08 39.13 40.58
N CYS A 692 23.66 39.99 39.64
CA CYS A 692 23.88 41.45 39.72
C CYS A 692 22.80 42.22 40.53
N THR A 693 21.73 41.57 41.00
CA THR A 693 20.70 42.18 41.89
C THR A 693 20.94 41.70 43.32
N LEU A 694 20.64 42.55 44.31
CA LEU A 694 20.89 42.23 45.73
C LEU A 694 19.63 42.01 46.56
N THR A 695 18.46 42.45 46.07
CA THR A 695 17.16 42.32 46.78
C THR A 695 15.98 42.36 45.79
N GLY A 696 14.98 41.49 45.97
CA GLY A 696 13.71 41.48 45.23
C GLY A 696 12.47 41.33 46.13
N SER A 697 11.29 41.56 45.57
CA SER A 697 9.99 41.33 46.23
C SER A 697 8.93 40.88 45.24
N CYS A 698 8.04 39.97 45.67
CA CYS A 698 6.96 39.43 44.84
C CYS A 698 5.92 40.51 44.51
N ASP A 699 5.48 40.56 43.25
CA ASP A 699 4.36 41.37 42.76
C ASP A 699 3.59 40.55 41.73
N ASN A 700 2.34 40.21 42.04
CA ASN A 700 1.47 39.35 41.23
C ASN A 700 2.17 38.05 40.78
N GLY A 701 2.68 37.29 41.75
CA GLY A 701 3.33 35.99 41.51
C GLY A 701 4.68 36.07 40.78
N ASN A 702 5.27 37.26 40.61
CA ASN A 702 6.58 37.41 39.98
C ASN A 702 7.56 38.10 40.92
N CYS A 703 8.80 37.60 41.00
CA CYS A 703 9.85 38.29 41.73
C CYS A 703 10.36 39.53 40.97
N VAL A 704 10.21 40.71 41.57
CA VAL A 704 10.63 42.00 41.02
C VAL A 704 11.81 42.58 41.81
N ALA A 705 12.92 42.87 41.12
CA ALA A 705 14.10 43.50 41.72
C ALA A 705 13.83 44.92 42.22
N THR A 706 14.39 45.30 43.38
CA THR A 706 14.19 46.63 43.99
C THR A 706 15.44 47.52 43.97
N ASP A 707 16.58 47.04 43.48
CA ASP A 707 17.82 47.81 43.27
C ASP A 707 18.45 47.40 41.93
N GLU A 708 18.63 48.32 40.97
CA GLU A 708 19.08 47.98 39.61
C GLU A 708 20.32 48.77 39.15
N ARG A 709 21.33 48.04 38.62
CA ARG A 709 22.35 48.56 37.71
C ARG A 709 22.25 47.88 36.33
N ARG A 710 21.17 48.16 35.59
CA ARG A 710 21.03 47.72 34.18
C ARG A 710 21.79 48.66 33.24
N THR A 711 22.31 48.15 32.12
CA THR A 711 22.91 48.97 31.05
C THR A 711 22.14 48.85 29.73
N ASP A 712 21.71 49.98 29.17
CA ASP A 712 20.71 50.05 28.09
C ASP A 712 21.26 49.84 26.65
N THR A 713 22.51 49.38 26.48
CA THR A 713 23.15 49.32 25.14
C THR A 713 24.00 48.08 24.90
N ASN A 714 23.39 46.89 24.96
CA ASN A 714 24.12 45.64 24.74
C ASN A 714 23.78 44.96 23.42
N LYS A 715 24.80 44.71 22.58
CA LYS A 715 24.66 43.94 21.34
C LYS A 715 25.25 42.55 21.51
N ILE A 716 24.41 41.57 21.81
CA ILE A 716 24.81 40.16 21.79
C ILE A 716 24.63 39.63 20.36
N VAL A 717 25.50 38.74 19.87
CA VAL A 717 25.31 38.09 18.56
C VAL A 717 25.83 36.67 18.64
N VAL A 718 24.93 35.68 18.56
CA VAL A 718 25.27 34.26 18.46
C VAL A 718 25.20 33.82 16.98
N ARG A 719 26.07 32.88 16.55
CA ARG A 719 26.06 32.27 15.20
C ARG A 719 26.59 30.84 15.27
N MET A 720 25.85 29.90 14.72
CA MET A 720 26.22 28.47 14.62
C MET A 720 26.15 28.05 13.14
N ARG A 721 26.81 26.97 12.74
CA ARG A 721 26.65 26.32 11.42
C ARG A 721 27.08 24.86 11.53
N ASP A 722 26.22 23.97 11.05
CA ASP A 722 26.47 22.53 11.06
C ASP A 722 27.53 22.15 10.01
N GLY A 723 28.55 21.38 10.42
CA GLY A 723 29.62 20.84 9.59
C GLY A 723 30.98 21.56 9.66
N ASP A 724 31.94 20.88 10.31
CA ASP A 724 33.40 21.11 10.39
C ASP A 724 33.91 22.43 11.02
N ALA A 725 34.21 22.33 12.32
CA ALA A 725 35.24 23.06 13.08
C ALA A 725 35.39 24.56 12.76
N ASN A 726 34.45 25.41 13.20
CA ASN A 726 34.67 26.84 13.52
C ASN A 726 33.38 27.51 14.05
N ASP A 727 32.80 26.97 15.12
CA ASP A 727 31.71 27.67 15.83
C ASP A 727 32.21 29.02 16.35
N ARG A 728 31.37 30.05 16.29
CA ARG A 728 31.80 31.42 16.56
C ARG A 728 30.78 32.16 17.40
N PHE A 729 30.89 31.98 18.71
CA PHE A 729 30.29 32.86 19.70
C PHE A 729 30.96 34.25 19.68
N SER A 730 30.21 35.35 19.81
CA SER A 730 30.77 36.71 19.92
C SER A 730 29.83 37.67 20.64
N ILE A 731 30.05 37.88 21.94
CA ILE A 731 29.39 38.96 22.69
C ILE A 731 30.00 40.30 22.31
N ARG A 732 29.21 41.38 22.34
CA ARG A 732 29.70 42.74 22.24
C ARG A 732 28.94 43.64 23.22
N ALA A 733 29.34 43.60 24.49
CA ALA A 733 28.85 44.52 25.51
C ALA A 733 29.60 45.87 25.43
N ALA A 734 28.95 46.95 25.84
CA ALA A 734 29.51 48.29 25.93
C ALA A 734 29.39 48.77 27.38
N ILE A 735 30.42 48.50 28.18
CA ILE A 735 30.36 48.75 29.63
C ILE A 735 30.88 50.17 29.90
N PRO A 736 30.11 51.06 30.57
CA PRO A 736 30.53 52.43 30.85
C PRO A 736 31.86 52.49 31.62
N ASP A 737 32.85 53.23 31.10
CA ASP A 737 34.24 53.26 31.63
C ASP A 737 34.41 53.69 33.12
N PRO A 738 33.47 54.35 33.84
CA PRO A 738 33.63 54.54 35.29
C PRO A 738 33.33 53.28 36.12
N LEU A 739 32.74 52.23 35.51
CA LEU A 739 32.25 51.01 36.17
C LEU A 739 33.12 49.78 35.85
N PHE A 740 34.36 50.00 35.41
CA PHE A 740 35.36 48.95 35.15
C PHE A 740 36.59 49.25 36.01
N GLY A 741 36.48 49.01 37.32
CA GLY A 741 37.56 49.19 38.28
C GLY A 741 38.44 47.95 38.46
N SER A 742 37.92 46.77 38.11
CA SER A 742 38.50 45.47 38.44
C SER A 742 39.44 44.97 37.33
N ASP A 743 40.72 44.69 37.66
CA ASP A 743 41.67 44.10 36.71
C ASP A 743 41.43 42.58 36.61
N PRO A 744 40.99 42.05 35.45
CA PRO A 744 40.68 40.63 35.28
C PRO A 744 41.91 39.73 35.37
N THR A 745 43.13 40.26 35.28
CA THR A 745 44.35 39.49 35.62
C THR A 745 44.48 39.20 37.12
N VAL A 746 43.66 39.84 37.94
CA VAL A 746 43.58 39.65 39.39
C VAL A 746 42.25 38.98 39.77
N THR A 747 41.13 39.44 39.23
CA THR A 747 39.79 38.99 39.65
C THR A 747 39.26 37.82 38.82
N GLY A 748 39.74 37.63 37.60
CA GLY A 748 39.14 36.69 36.65
C GLY A 748 37.81 37.23 36.10
N LEU A 749 37.05 36.34 35.46
CA LEU A 749 35.75 36.68 34.86
C LEU A 749 34.82 35.47 34.92
N LEU A 750 33.62 35.67 35.42
CA LEU A 750 32.48 34.77 35.25
C LEU A 750 31.58 35.29 34.12
N PHE A 751 31.12 34.38 33.28
CA PHE A 751 30.16 34.66 32.22
C PHE A 751 29.01 33.67 32.25
N GLU A 752 27.78 34.16 32.32
CA GLU A 752 26.57 33.35 32.41
C GLU A 752 25.54 33.69 31.32
N LEU A 753 24.81 32.67 30.86
CA LEU A 753 23.62 32.80 30.03
C LEU A 753 22.45 32.07 30.68
N ARG A 754 21.28 32.71 30.67
CA ARG A 754 20.03 32.15 31.17
C ARG A 754 18.96 32.18 30.09
N ASN A 755 18.11 31.17 30.07
CA ASN A 755 17.00 31.06 29.11
C ASN A 755 15.82 31.99 29.47
N GLU A 756 14.74 31.92 28.71
CA GLU A 756 13.51 32.71 28.92
C GLU A 756 12.91 32.50 30.32
N SER A 757 12.97 31.26 30.83
CA SER A 757 12.56 30.86 32.18
C SER A 757 13.58 31.19 33.27
N ARG A 758 14.60 32.01 32.99
CA ARG A 758 15.66 32.45 33.92
C ARG A 758 16.61 31.36 34.43
N GLN A 759 16.48 30.12 33.93
CA GLN A 759 17.37 29.02 34.29
C GLN A 759 18.75 29.19 33.65
N LEU A 760 19.81 28.91 34.41
CA LEU A 760 21.20 28.95 33.94
C LEU A 760 21.43 27.84 32.92
N ILE A 761 21.63 28.24 31.65
CA ILE A 761 21.88 27.28 30.56
C ILE A 761 23.36 27.19 30.18
N TYR A 762 24.15 28.19 30.57
CA TYR A 762 25.59 28.18 30.32
C TYR A 762 26.33 29.06 31.31
N SER A 763 27.47 28.58 31.79
CA SER A 763 28.39 29.34 32.63
C SER A 763 29.83 29.02 32.27
N ALA A 764 30.69 30.04 32.24
CA ALA A 764 32.12 29.91 32.02
C ALA A 764 32.89 30.81 32.98
N THR A 765 33.85 30.23 33.68
CA THR A 765 34.73 30.94 34.60
C THR A 765 36.15 30.98 34.04
N LEU A 766 36.60 32.17 33.66
CA LEU A 766 37.96 32.44 33.20
C LEU A 766 38.80 32.90 34.39
N PRO A 767 39.76 32.07 34.87
CA PRO A 767 40.52 32.41 36.05
C PRO A 767 41.49 33.57 35.76
N ALA A 768 41.76 34.35 36.79
CA ALA A 768 42.67 35.50 36.75
C ALA A 768 44.04 35.16 36.13
N SER A 769 44.60 34.00 36.50
CA SER A 769 45.89 33.51 36.03
C SER A 769 45.97 33.22 34.53
N ALA A 770 44.83 33.08 33.86
CA ALA A 770 44.77 32.81 32.43
C ALA A 770 44.60 34.08 31.57
N PHE A 771 44.48 35.25 32.21
CA PHE A 771 44.44 36.54 31.52
C PHE A 771 45.84 37.16 31.39
N GLU A 772 46.09 37.73 30.21
CA GLU A 772 47.29 38.51 29.91
C GLU A 772 46.91 39.94 29.52
N LEU A 773 47.59 40.93 30.10
CA LEU A 773 47.51 42.33 29.67
C LEU A 773 48.56 42.61 28.59
N LYS A 774 48.11 42.90 27.37
CA LYS A 774 49.00 43.22 26.24
C LYS A 774 48.51 44.44 25.47
N ASN A 775 49.36 45.45 25.33
CA ASN A 775 49.05 46.71 24.62
C ASN A 775 47.76 47.40 25.13
N GLY A 776 47.55 47.42 26.46
CA GLY A 776 46.39 48.06 27.09
C GLY A 776 45.06 47.33 26.87
N ARG A 777 45.11 46.03 26.59
CA ARG A 777 43.94 45.16 26.38
C ARG A 777 44.17 43.85 27.11
N TYR A 778 43.12 43.33 27.73
CA TYR A 778 43.16 42.04 28.40
C TYR A 778 42.77 40.94 27.41
N TYR A 779 43.52 39.85 27.44
CA TYR A 779 43.35 38.71 26.56
C TYR A 779 43.36 37.41 27.36
N PHE A 780 42.42 36.54 27.03
CA PHE A 780 42.43 35.14 27.41
C PHE A 780 42.56 34.31 26.13
N ARG A 781 43.37 33.24 26.17
CA ARG A 781 43.54 32.32 25.04
C ARG A 781 43.79 30.91 25.56
N ASP A 782 42.95 29.99 25.14
CA ASP A 782 43.05 28.57 25.46
C ASP A 782 42.70 27.74 24.21
N LEU A 783 43.67 27.59 23.31
CA LEU A 783 43.45 26.92 22.02
C LEU A 783 43.48 25.38 22.11
N HIS A 784 43.90 24.84 23.26
CA HIS A 784 44.03 23.39 23.48
C HIS A 784 43.12 22.89 24.62
N HIS A 785 42.21 23.74 25.13
CA HIS A 785 41.26 23.44 26.21
C HIS A 785 41.95 23.03 27.53
N GLU A 786 43.07 23.67 27.86
CA GLU A 786 43.84 23.45 29.08
C GLU A 786 43.21 24.11 30.32
N VAL A 787 42.21 24.99 30.14
CA VAL A 787 41.43 25.63 31.20
C VAL A 787 40.00 25.08 31.16
N PRO A 788 39.70 23.98 31.87
CA PRO A 788 38.38 23.35 31.83
C PRO A 788 37.24 24.30 32.23
N SER A 789 37.51 25.21 33.17
CA SER A 789 36.51 26.18 33.65
C SER A 789 36.11 27.22 32.61
N ALA A 790 36.89 27.38 31.53
CA ALA A 790 36.54 28.26 30.41
C ALA A 790 35.39 27.73 29.55
N ASN A 791 34.99 26.46 29.78
CA ASN A 791 33.81 25.83 29.24
C ASN A 791 33.60 26.05 27.73
N GLY A 792 34.65 25.78 26.94
CA GLY A 792 34.62 25.91 25.49
C GLY A 792 35.01 27.29 24.94
N ILE A 793 35.19 28.32 25.78
CA ILE A 793 35.79 29.61 25.35
C ILE A 793 37.27 29.39 25.06
N VAL A 794 37.66 29.57 23.80
CA VAL A 794 39.06 29.43 23.35
C VAL A 794 39.80 30.76 23.24
N SER A 795 39.07 31.88 23.16
CA SER A 795 39.68 33.20 23.21
C SER A 795 38.70 34.26 23.68
N LEU A 796 39.15 35.17 24.53
CA LEU A 796 38.40 36.36 24.92
C LEU A 796 39.31 37.60 24.90
N ALA A 797 38.78 38.73 24.44
CA ALA A 797 39.48 40.00 24.45
C ALA A 797 38.58 41.12 25.00
N LEU A 798 39.10 41.86 25.97
CA LEU A 798 38.51 43.09 26.49
C LEU A 798 39.24 44.28 25.87
N VAL A 799 38.50 45.08 25.10
CA VAL A 799 39.08 46.17 24.30
C VAL A 799 38.50 47.51 24.76
N PRO A 800 39.23 48.27 25.60
CA PRO A 800 38.81 49.61 26.00
C PRO A 800 38.69 50.54 24.79
N LYS A 801 37.65 51.38 24.78
CA LYS A 801 37.42 52.44 23.79
C LYS A 801 37.24 53.78 24.51
N PRO A 802 38.35 54.42 24.92
CA PRO A 802 38.31 55.64 25.74
C PRO A 802 37.51 56.77 25.09
N THR A 803 37.53 56.87 23.76
CA THR A 803 36.78 57.90 23.01
C THR A 803 35.26 57.75 23.07
N LYS A 804 34.76 56.59 23.52
CA LYS A 804 33.34 56.30 23.68
C LYS A 804 32.97 55.96 25.12
N ALA A 805 33.93 56.03 26.06
CA ALA A 805 33.79 55.63 27.44
C ALA A 805 33.17 54.22 27.60
N ILE A 806 33.56 53.27 26.75
CA ILE A 806 33.07 51.90 26.81
C ILE A 806 34.18 50.87 26.63
N THR A 807 34.06 49.73 27.30
CA THR A 807 34.90 48.56 27.01
C THR A 807 34.13 47.52 26.21
N ILE A 808 34.72 47.06 25.10
CA ILE A 808 34.13 46.06 24.21
C ILE A 808 34.66 44.67 24.55
N VAL A 809 33.77 43.78 24.99
CA VAL A 809 34.06 42.35 25.15
C VAL A 809 33.97 41.63 23.82
N ARG A 810 34.85 40.66 23.56
CA ARG A 810 34.79 39.75 22.41
C ARG A 810 35.27 38.36 22.83
N ALA A 811 34.34 37.44 23.04
CA ALA A 811 34.63 36.02 23.25
C ALA A 811 34.56 35.24 21.93
N LYS A 812 35.18 34.06 21.89
CA LYS A 812 35.01 33.01 20.88
C LYS A 812 35.09 31.65 21.55
N MET A 813 34.22 30.75 21.13
CA MET A 813 34.20 29.34 21.54
C MET A 813 34.54 28.45 20.34
N LYS A 814 34.94 27.20 20.56
CA LYS A 814 35.20 26.22 19.49
C LYS A 814 34.87 24.81 19.97
N ASP A 815 34.33 23.97 19.07
CA ASP A 815 34.03 22.55 19.31
C ASP A 815 33.17 22.31 20.57
N PHE A 816 32.25 23.24 20.86
CA PHE A 816 31.40 23.22 22.05
C PHE A 816 30.01 23.78 21.74
N GLU A 817 28.98 22.99 22.01
CA GLU A 817 27.56 23.37 21.89
C GLU A 817 27.06 24.00 23.19
N VAL A 818 26.18 25.00 23.11
CA VAL A 818 25.50 25.55 24.30
C VAL A 818 24.08 24.99 24.35
N PRO A 819 23.82 23.95 25.15
CA PRO A 819 22.51 23.32 25.23
C PRO A 819 21.45 24.34 25.65
N GLY A 820 20.28 24.33 25.01
CA GLY A 820 19.16 25.19 25.38
C GLY A 820 19.22 26.64 24.87
N ALA A 821 20.28 27.06 24.18
CA ALA A 821 20.34 28.39 23.54
C ALA A 821 19.61 28.45 22.17
N GLU A 822 19.13 27.31 21.66
CA GLU A 822 18.36 27.23 20.43
C GLU A 822 16.91 27.67 20.63
N MET A 823 16.32 28.28 19.60
CA MET A 823 14.90 28.66 19.54
C MET A 823 14.36 29.55 20.68
N GLN A 824 15.22 30.09 21.55
CA GLN A 824 14.84 31.03 22.60
C GLN A 824 14.26 32.32 21.99
N GLN A 825 13.16 32.81 22.56
CA GLN A 825 12.61 34.13 22.21
C GLN A 825 13.26 35.25 23.03
N LEU A 826 13.69 34.93 24.25
CA LEU A 826 14.36 35.84 25.18
C LEU A 826 15.61 35.16 25.76
N LEU A 827 16.68 35.93 26.01
CA LEU A 827 17.89 35.42 26.66
C LEU A 827 18.47 36.48 27.61
N SER A 828 18.87 36.05 28.81
CA SER A 828 19.62 36.91 29.74
C SER A 828 21.11 36.55 29.71
N ALA A 829 21.97 37.56 29.80
CA ALA A 829 23.42 37.37 29.80
C ALA A 829 24.09 38.24 30.87
N THR A 830 25.01 37.64 31.62
CA THR A 830 25.69 38.30 32.74
C THR A 830 27.20 38.13 32.66
N LEU A 831 27.92 39.22 32.92
CA LEU A 831 29.38 39.28 33.04
C LEU A 831 29.72 39.80 34.43
N LEU A 832 30.45 39.01 35.21
CA LEU A 832 30.90 39.37 36.56
C LEU A 832 32.43 39.29 36.65
N PHE A 833 33.07 40.36 37.11
CA PHE A 833 34.53 40.48 37.21
C PHE A 833 35.04 40.16 38.61
N GLY A 834 34.98 38.89 39.00
CA GLY A 834 35.41 38.43 40.33
C GLY A 834 34.48 37.36 40.85
N SER A 835 34.32 37.29 42.17
CA SER A 835 33.52 36.25 42.84
C SER A 835 32.41 36.80 43.72
N ASP A 836 32.36 38.11 43.97
CA ASP A 836 31.32 38.74 44.78
C ASP A 836 30.65 39.90 44.02
N PRO A 837 29.40 39.75 43.56
CA PRO A 837 28.72 40.78 42.79
C PRO A 837 28.43 42.07 43.58
N ALA A 838 28.47 42.04 44.92
CA ALA A 838 28.30 43.24 45.74
C ALA A 838 29.58 44.11 45.80
N ALA A 839 30.75 43.51 45.56
CA ALA A 839 32.07 44.14 45.67
C ALA A 839 32.77 44.34 44.31
N ASP A 840 32.39 43.55 43.31
CA ASP A 840 33.02 43.49 41.99
C ASP A 840 32.16 44.14 40.90
N ASP A 841 32.76 44.41 39.73
CA ASP A 841 32.02 44.98 38.61
C ASP A 841 31.12 43.90 37.97
N CYS A 842 29.80 44.08 38.06
CA CYS A 842 28.78 43.19 37.49
C CYS A 842 27.97 43.91 36.41
N VAL A 843 27.77 43.26 35.27
CA VAL A 843 26.93 43.77 34.17
C VAL A 843 26.04 42.64 33.67
N SER A 844 24.74 42.80 33.84
CA SER A 844 23.72 41.91 33.29
C SER A 844 22.87 42.63 32.24
N ALA A 845 22.34 41.85 31.31
CA ALA A 845 21.33 42.27 30.36
C ALA A 845 20.24 41.20 30.31
N TRP A 846 19.02 41.58 30.70
CA TRP A 846 17.95 40.65 31.03
C TRP A 846 16.88 40.57 29.96
N GLN A 847 16.45 39.34 29.65
CA GLN A 847 15.38 39.03 28.70
C GLN A 847 15.52 39.78 27.38
N ILE A 848 16.69 39.65 26.76
CA ILE A 848 17.01 40.29 25.49
C ILE A 848 16.26 39.57 24.36
N PRO A 849 15.55 40.28 23.47
CA PRO A 849 14.83 39.67 22.36
C PRO A 849 15.77 38.94 21.39
N CYS A 850 15.39 37.71 21.03
CA CYS A 850 16.12 36.83 20.14
C CYS A 850 15.40 36.60 18.81
N GLN A 851 16.17 36.50 17.73
CA GLN A 851 15.70 36.03 16.43
C GLN A 851 16.43 34.72 16.09
N SER A 852 15.70 33.60 16.12
CA SER A 852 16.21 32.28 15.81
C SER A 852 15.87 31.86 14.36
N ARG A 853 16.79 31.16 13.71
CA ARG A 853 16.62 30.42 12.45
C ARG A 853 17.38 29.10 12.57
N PRO A 854 17.06 28.05 11.78
CA PRO A 854 17.81 26.79 11.83
C PRO A 854 19.32 27.03 11.71
N GLY A 855 20.07 26.61 12.73
CA GLY A 855 21.52 26.82 12.86
C GLY A 855 21.98 28.22 13.26
N LYS A 856 21.10 29.19 13.60
CA LYS A 856 21.56 30.54 14.02
C LYS A 856 20.53 31.28 14.89
N THR A 857 20.89 31.54 16.15
CA THR A 857 20.16 32.46 17.05
C THR A 857 20.90 33.80 17.15
N ALA A 858 20.21 34.94 17.08
CA ALA A 858 20.81 36.25 17.31
C ALA A 858 19.92 37.12 18.21
N CYS A 859 20.42 37.48 19.40
CA CYS A 859 19.68 38.26 20.38
C CYS A 859 20.19 39.70 20.46
N LYS A 860 19.31 40.68 20.31
CA LYS A 860 19.69 42.09 20.24
C LYS A 860 18.72 42.95 21.03
N ASP A 861 19.29 43.74 21.94
CA ASP A 861 18.70 44.97 22.46
C ASP A 861 19.04 46.12 21.48
#